data_AF-A0A418TCP3-F1
#
_entry.id   AF-A0A418TCP3-F1
#
_cell.length_a   1.000
_cell.length_b   1.000
_cell.length_c   1.000
_cell.angle_alpha   90.00
_cell.angle_beta   90.00
_cell.angle_gamma   90.00
#
_symmetry.space_group_name_H-M   'P 1'
#
loop_
_entity.id
_entity.type
_entity.pdbx_description
1 polymer ?
#
loop_
_entity_poly.entity_id
_entity_poly.type
_entity_poly.pdbx_seq_one_letter_code
_entity_poly.pdbx_strand_id
1 'polypeptide(L)'
;MGAIRQYAARLMTLLIVVALVGVALAMDTGVTGTFGAQTVSANEQLLDERYFPQDKIVDVKITVDPDDFQDMLDNAAAEQFKQATVEYNGETFENAAIRTKGNLSLNSVVNMADSDRYSFKISFDEYVNQTLGGISKVNLNNNYSDNSYMQEFLSYELAEEMGLPTPKRSYVNVYVNGELWGFYLAVEQIGDAYLERHFGKAYGTLYKANGGNGSELTWLETAGAYTGLDVKSDKRNDEALLAMLDELNNGSSYDQVLNTDNALKYIALNAVIGNMDSYLSEKKHNYYLYELNGMFSVLPWDYNMAFGGFGGSSILIDEPTTGAVADRPLVSKLLAVDAYKERYHEIISEMLDGYLESSRFEVRVAELKAMISEYVKADPTAFVTYEQYEQGVQQLLSFTETQTASIAKQLDGTEPSSGDGSGSGSRGFGGGGFGGGMGRPGGQAGANGNVNTDANTNADGNAGLAQQGGEMPEGFTPPEGGFPGGEMPEDFTPPEGGFPGGTTPEARTLPENDSSGSASSSNGNVQAANLPSRQSGQFILATETNAQNGSSPQQSTPNASQPEGGVNGTAQRQNTPNAGQPADPNGNAQGQNAPDSQNGNAQQDPNAAQSNGNEAGRNPQGGFQGQAGQGGFMGGARPEGMGGLGGGRFPGDTAALNEGSEKEAIMAAISAALLLLSCLFIVFYKRRKL
;
A
#
# COMPACT_ATOMS: atom_id res chain seq x y z
N MET A 1 45.18 34.05 40.13
CA MET A 1 44.32 33.51 39.04
C MET A 1 43.30 32.46 39.49
N GLY A 2 43.62 31.53 40.40
CA GLY A 2 42.69 30.45 40.82
C GLY A 2 41.31 30.92 41.30
N ALA A 3 41.26 31.90 42.22
CA ALA A 3 40.00 32.44 42.74
C ALA A 3 39.07 33.00 41.63
N ILE A 4 39.62 33.76 40.68
CA ILE A 4 38.85 34.33 39.56
C ILE A 4 38.23 33.23 38.69
N ARG A 5 38.91 32.09 38.50
CA ARG A 5 38.36 30.93 37.79
C ARG A 5 37.22 30.26 38.56
N GLN A 6 37.30 30.17 39.90
CA GLN A 6 36.19 29.66 40.72
C GLN A 6 34.97 30.59 40.71
N TYR A 7 35.17 31.91 40.75
CA TYR A 7 34.05 32.86 40.64
C TYR A 7 33.42 32.83 39.24
N ALA A 8 34.21 32.75 38.17
CA ALA A 8 33.69 32.60 36.81
C ALA A 8 32.91 31.28 36.62
N ALA A 9 33.41 30.16 37.14
CA ALA A 9 32.70 28.87 37.09
C ALA A 9 31.38 28.93 37.87
N ARG A 10 31.37 29.48 39.10
CA ARG A 10 30.15 29.64 39.91
C ARG A 10 29.13 30.58 39.25
N LEU A 11 29.58 31.66 38.62
CA LEU A 11 28.71 32.57 37.87
C LEU A 11 28.11 31.86 36.64
N MET A 12 28.90 31.06 35.92
CA MET A 12 28.43 30.30 34.77
C MET A 12 27.44 29.20 35.16
N THR A 13 27.67 28.47 36.26
CA THR A 13 26.68 27.52 36.82
C THR A 13 25.42 28.24 37.28
N LEU A 14 25.52 29.40 37.92
CA LEU A 14 24.36 30.20 38.33
C LEU A 14 23.54 30.65 37.12
N LEU A 15 24.19 31.10 36.04
CA LEU A 15 23.53 31.49 34.80
C LEU A 15 22.85 30.31 34.09
N ILE A 16 23.45 29.11 34.11
CA ILE A 16 22.82 27.89 33.58
C ILE A 16 21.59 27.49 34.42
N VAL A 17 21.68 27.55 35.76
CA VAL A 17 20.53 27.28 36.64
C VAL A 17 19.43 28.33 36.45
N VAL A 18 19.76 29.61 36.32
CA VAL A 18 18.78 30.67 36.02
C VAL A 18 18.17 30.50 34.62
N ALA A 19 18.93 30.04 33.62
CA ALA A 19 18.39 29.71 32.30
C ALA A 19 17.44 28.50 32.35
N LEU A 20 17.80 27.43 33.07
CA LEU A 20 16.95 26.23 33.22
C LEU A 20 15.69 26.52 34.03
N VAL A 21 15.78 27.34 35.10
CA VAL A 21 14.61 27.81 35.85
C VAL A 21 13.78 28.80 35.02
N GLY A 22 14.40 29.62 34.18
CA GLY A 22 13.71 30.49 33.22
C GLY A 22 12.93 29.70 32.16
N VAL A 23 13.51 28.60 31.65
CA VAL A 23 12.81 27.67 30.74
C VAL A 23 11.67 26.95 31.47
N ALA A 24 11.90 26.45 32.70
CA ALA A 24 10.85 25.81 33.48
C ALA A 24 9.69 26.76 33.83
N LEU A 25 9.96 28.03 34.13
CA LEU A 25 8.94 29.05 34.37
C LEU A 25 8.24 29.50 33.07
N ALA A 26 8.94 29.53 31.93
CA ALA A 26 8.33 29.80 30.63
C ALA A 26 7.38 28.66 30.19
N MET A 27 7.61 27.43 30.66
CA MET A 27 6.72 26.28 30.46
C MET A 27 5.48 26.32 31.37
N ASP A 28 5.54 27.04 32.50
CA ASP A 28 4.44 27.20 33.47
C ASP A 28 3.59 28.46 33.19
N THR A 29 4.17 29.50 32.58
CA THR A 29 3.44 30.73 32.19
C THR A 29 2.78 30.62 30.81
N GLY A 30 1.80 29.73 30.67
CA GLY A 30 0.61 29.95 29.84
C GLY A 30 0.78 30.18 28.32
N VAL A 31 1.97 29.95 27.75
CA VAL A 31 2.14 29.84 26.29
C VAL A 31 2.23 28.36 25.96
N THR A 32 1.08 27.69 26.10
CA THR A 32 0.79 26.53 25.26
C THR A 32 0.79 27.04 23.82
N GLY A 33 1.95 27.01 23.19
CA GLY A 33 2.03 26.88 21.76
C GLY A 33 1.30 25.58 21.43
N THR A 34 0.02 25.70 21.08
CA THR A 34 -0.66 24.68 20.32
C THR A 34 0.18 24.46 19.07
N PHE A 35 1.02 23.42 19.10
CA PHE A 35 1.11 22.53 17.96
C PHE A 35 -0.31 22.36 17.50
N GLY A 36 -0.61 22.88 16.30
CA GLY A 36 -1.95 22.81 15.77
C GLY A 36 -2.25 21.34 15.54
N ALA A 37 -2.91 20.71 16.51
CA ALA A 37 -3.77 19.59 16.22
C ALA A 37 -4.67 20.11 15.10
N GLN A 38 -4.42 19.65 13.88
CA GLN A 38 -5.34 19.93 12.79
C GLN A 38 -6.69 19.44 13.30
N THR A 39 -7.65 20.35 13.40
CA THR A 39 -9.01 19.97 13.73
C THR A 39 -9.49 19.14 12.56
N VAL A 40 -9.37 17.81 12.73
CA VAL A 40 -9.91 16.79 11.83
C VAL A 40 -11.32 17.24 11.48
N SER A 41 -11.63 17.29 10.19
CA SER A 41 -12.93 17.82 9.77
C SER A 41 -14.03 16.97 10.39
N ALA A 42 -15.19 17.55 10.74
CA ALA A 42 -16.28 16.79 11.35
C ALA A 42 -16.72 15.60 10.47
N ASN A 43 -16.55 15.71 9.15
CA ASN A 43 -16.78 14.62 8.20
C ASN A 43 -15.71 13.52 8.32
N GLU A 44 -14.44 13.88 8.46
CA GLU A 44 -13.35 12.91 8.60
C GLU A 44 -13.38 12.21 9.96
N GLN A 45 -13.70 12.94 11.05
CA GLN A 45 -13.98 12.34 12.35
C GLN A 45 -15.17 11.36 12.29
N LEU A 46 -16.21 11.69 11.52
CA LEU A 46 -17.33 10.77 11.26
C LEU A 46 -16.90 9.52 10.47
N LEU A 47 -16.04 9.68 9.45
CA LEU A 47 -15.46 8.55 8.73
C LEU A 47 -14.69 7.64 9.71
N ASP A 48 -13.78 8.19 10.51
CA ASP A 48 -12.87 7.41 11.36
C ASP A 48 -13.55 6.81 12.60
N GLU A 49 -14.45 7.53 13.27
CA GLU A 49 -15.06 7.02 14.51
C GLU A 49 -16.23 6.06 14.27
N ARG A 50 -16.92 6.19 13.13
CA ARG A 50 -18.17 5.47 12.83
C ARG A 50 -18.09 4.50 11.66
N TYR A 51 -17.54 4.90 10.51
CA TYR A 51 -17.63 4.07 9.30
C TYR A 51 -16.37 3.22 9.06
N PHE A 52 -15.19 3.75 9.38
CA PHE A 52 -13.90 3.11 9.20
C PHE A 52 -13.02 3.12 10.46
N PRO A 53 -13.54 2.67 11.62
CA PRO A 53 -12.73 2.58 12.81
C PRO A 53 -11.68 1.46 12.70
N GLN A 54 -10.50 1.75 13.24
CA GLN A 54 -9.35 0.85 13.23
C GLN A 54 -9.18 0.06 14.54
N ASP A 55 -10.10 0.24 15.49
CA ASP A 55 -10.07 -0.29 16.87
C ASP A 55 -11.26 -1.18 17.24
N LYS A 56 -12.22 -1.38 16.34
CA LYS A 56 -13.44 -2.18 16.54
C LYS A 56 -14.02 -2.66 15.21
N ILE A 57 -14.83 -3.72 15.28
CA ILE A 57 -15.52 -4.29 14.12
C ILE A 57 -16.82 -3.52 13.85
N VAL A 58 -17.14 -3.29 12.57
CA VAL A 58 -18.40 -2.70 12.13
C VAL A 58 -19.35 -3.76 11.55
N ASP A 59 -20.64 -3.70 11.88
CA ASP A 59 -21.66 -4.50 11.20
C ASP A 59 -22.11 -3.80 9.91
N VAL A 60 -22.10 -4.54 8.80
CA VAL A 60 -22.67 -4.14 7.51
C VAL A 60 -23.77 -5.13 7.14
N LYS A 61 -25.03 -4.72 7.24
CA LYS A 61 -26.18 -5.59 6.97
C LYS A 61 -26.81 -5.24 5.63
N ILE A 62 -26.84 -6.21 4.74
CA ILE A 62 -27.37 -6.08 3.38
C ILE A 62 -28.71 -6.79 3.33
N THR A 63 -29.77 -6.06 2.98
CA THR A 63 -31.09 -6.63 2.67
C THR A 63 -31.32 -6.51 1.18
N VAL A 64 -31.47 -7.63 0.49
CA VAL A 64 -31.53 -7.76 -0.97
C VAL A 64 -32.57 -8.83 -1.31
N ASP A 65 -33.24 -8.71 -2.46
CA ASP A 65 -34.19 -9.75 -2.88
C ASP A 65 -33.44 -11.10 -3.01
N PRO A 66 -33.94 -12.21 -2.42
CA PRO A 66 -33.23 -13.48 -2.44
C PRO A 66 -32.96 -14.04 -3.84
N ASP A 67 -33.86 -13.80 -4.81
CA ASP A 67 -33.68 -14.27 -6.17
C ASP A 67 -32.61 -13.43 -6.89
N ASP A 68 -32.55 -12.11 -6.64
CA ASP A 68 -31.47 -11.24 -7.14
C ASP A 68 -30.11 -11.56 -6.50
N PHE A 69 -30.08 -11.92 -5.21
CA PHE A 69 -28.84 -12.32 -4.56
C PHE A 69 -28.32 -13.64 -5.12
N GLN A 70 -29.18 -14.65 -5.32
CA GLN A 70 -28.79 -15.91 -5.95
C GLN A 70 -28.32 -15.70 -7.39
N ASP A 71 -29.05 -14.91 -8.19
CA ASP A 71 -28.65 -14.57 -9.57
C ASP A 71 -27.29 -13.86 -9.63
N MET A 72 -26.97 -13.02 -8.64
CA MET A 72 -25.67 -12.36 -8.51
C MET A 72 -24.54 -13.35 -8.17
N LEU A 73 -24.81 -14.42 -7.40
CA LEU A 73 -23.83 -15.47 -7.13
C LEU A 73 -23.64 -16.38 -8.37
N ASP A 74 -24.75 -16.87 -8.93
CA ASP A 74 -24.77 -17.74 -10.12
C ASP A 74 -24.10 -17.08 -11.34
N ASN A 75 -24.23 -15.75 -11.47
CA ASN A 75 -23.64 -14.95 -12.54
C ASN A 75 -22.53 -14.00 -12.04
N ALA A 76 -21.81 -14.37 -10.98
CA ALA A 76 -20.81 -13.51 -10.30
C ALA A 76 -19.80 -12.81 -11.23
N ALA A 77 -19.37 -13.48 -12.32
CA ALA A 77 -18.44 -12.91 -13.29
C ALA A 77 -19.00 -11.74 -14.12
N ALA A 78 -20.32 -11.54 -14.13
CA ALA A 78 -20.99 -10.45 -14.86
C ALA A 78 -20.91 -9.10 -14.12
N GLU A 79 -20.50 -9.08 -12.84
CA GLU A 79 -20.40 -7.88 -11.99
C GLU A 79 -21.66 -6.98 -12.03
N GLN A 80 -22.86 -7.55 -12.09
CA GLN A 80 -24.09 -6.77 -12.20
C GLN A 80 -24.55 -6.24 -10.83
N PHE A 81 -24.92 -4.95 -10.80
CA PHE A 81 -25.48 -4.33 -9.61
C PHE A 81 -26.92 -4.81 -9.36
N LYS A 82 -27.17 -5.26 -8.12
CA LYS A 82 -28.49 -5.56 -7.56
C LYS A 82 -28.87 -4.49 -6.54
N GLN A 83 -30.13 -4.08 -6.55
CA GLN A 83 -30.64 -3.08 -5.61
C GLN A 83 -30.79 -3.70 -4.21
N ALA A 84 -30.33 -2.98 -3.19
CA ALA A 84 -30.34 -3.42 -1.80
C ALA A 84 -30.63 -2.25 -0.84
N THR A 85 -30.99 -2.61 0.38
CA THR A 85 -30.88 -1.70 1.54
C THR A 85 -29.65 -2.11 2.34
N VAL A 86 -28.78 -1.15 2.65
CA VAL A 86 -27.55 -1.40 3.42
C VAL A 86 -27.65 -0.66 4.75
N GLU A 87 -27.59 -1.37 5.87
CA GLU A 87 -27.35 -0.79 7.19
C GLU A 87 -25.84 -0.84 7.47
N TYR A 88 -25.17 0.30 7.47
CA TYR A 88 -23.74 0.42 7.73
C TYR A 88 -23.52 1.06 9.10
N ASN A 89 -23.06 0.27 10.08
CA ASN A 89 -22.94 0.67 11.49
C ASN A 89 -24.16 1.43 12.05
N GLY A 90 -25.36 0.87 11.82
CA GLY A 90 -26.64 1.46 12.27
C GLY A 90 -27.13 2.66 11.46
N GLU A 91 -26.49 3.04 10.34
CA GLU A 91 -27.08 3.97 9.36
C GLU A 91 -27.68 3.22 8.18
N THR A 92 -28.96 3.46 7.88
CA THR A 92 -29.67 2.77 6.79
C THR A 92 -29.64 3.58 5.49
N PHE A 93 -29.14 2.95 4.43
CA PHE A 93 -29.11 3.44 3.06
C PHE A 93 -30.07 2.59 2.22
N GLU A 94 -31.29 3.10 2.00
CA GLU A 94 -32.24 2.51 1.06
C GLU A 94 -31.80 2.77 -0.39
N ASN A 95 -32.12 1.85 -1.30
CA ASN A 95 -31.81 1.98 -2.74
C ASN A 95 -30.31 2.13 -3.06
N ALA A 96 -29.45 1.60 -2.19
CA ALA A 96 -28.07 1.32 -2.53
C ALA A 96 -28.01 0.15 -3.53
N ALA A 97 -26.82 -0.14 -4.05
CA ALA A 97 -26.58 -1.30 -4.89
C ALA A 97 -25.41 -2.14 -4.37
N ILE A 98 -25.49 -3.45 -4.56
CA ILE A 98 -24.40 -4.40 -4.31
C ILE A 98 -24.06 -5.17 -5.59
N ARG A 99 -22.79 -5.56 -5.71
CA ARG A 99 -22.35 -6.54 -6.71
C ARG A 99 -21.14 -7.32 -6.22
N THR A 100 -20.89 -8.49 -6.79
CA THR A 100 -19.57 -9.13 -6.78
C THR A 100 -18.51 -8.21 -7.39
N LYS A 101 -17.27 -8.28 -6.91
CA LYS A 101 -16.15 -7.49 -7.46
C LYS A 101 -14.82 -8.25 -7.48
N GLY A 102 -14.01 -8.02 -8.51
CA GLY A 102 -12.58 -8.37 -8.48
C GLY A 102 -12.02 -8.75 -9.84
N ASN A 103 -10.78 -9.25 -9.83
CA ASN A 103 -10.18 -9.93 -10.97
C ASN A 103 -9.75 -11.34 -10.54
N LEU A 104 -8.55 -11.48 -9.95
CA LEU A 104 -8.07 -12.78 -9.48
C LEU A 104 -9.00 -13.38 -8.41
N SER A 105 -9.34 -12.62 -7.38
CA SER A 105 -10.23 -13.08 -6.29
C SER A 105 -11.64 -13.43 -6.74
N LEU A 106 -12.17 -12.75 -7.77
CA LEU A 106 -13.47 -13.06 -8.36
C LEU A 106 -13.38 -14.36 -9.19
N ASN A 107 -12.45 -14.42 -10.14
CA ASN A 107 -12.28 -15.57 -11.03
C ASN A 107 -11.90 -16.84 -10.26
N SER A 108 -11.13 -16.74 -9.17
CA SER A 108 -10.82 -17.89 -8.32
C SER A 108 -12.07 -18.48 -7.67
N VAL A 109 -12.95 -17.65 -7.10
CA VAL A 109 -14.18 -18.13 -6.44
C VAL A 109 -15.18 -18.68 -7.46
N VAL A 110 -15.32 -18.05 -8.64
CA VAL A 110 -16.15 -18.59 -9.76
C VAL A 110 -15.72 -20.01 -10.18
N ASN A 111 -14.46 -20.38 -9.98
CA ASN A 111 -13.92 -21.70 -10.30
C ASN A 111 -13.82 -22.65 -9.08
N MET A 112 -14.27 -22.23 -7.89
CA MET A 112 -14.38 -23.09 -6.70
C MET A 112 -15.74 -23.78 -6.69
N ALA A 113 -15.75 -25.08 -6.37
CA ALA A 113 -16.99 -25.86 -6.25
C ALA A 113 -17.60 -25.81 -4.84
N ASP A 114 -16.90 -25.20 -3.90
CA ASP A 114 -17.16 -25.21 -2.45
C ASP A 114 -16.98 -23.83 -1.79
N SER A 115 -17.02 -22.73 -2.56
CA SER A 115 -16.98 -21.36 -2.02
C SER A 115 -17.80 -20.38 -2.86
N ASP A 116 -18.69 -19.63 -2.19
CA ASP A 116 -19.36 -18.45 -2.72
C ASP A 116 -18.79 -17.15 -2.11
N ARG A 117 -17.58 -17.21 -1.51
CA ARG A 117 -17.00 -16.08 -0.76
C ARG A 117 -16.43 -14.99 -1.66
N TYR A 118 -17.28 -14.37 -2.48
CA TYR A 118 -16.91 -13.24 -3.31
C TYR A 118 -16.56 -12.00 -2.48
N SER A 119 -15.68 -11.15 -3.00
CA SER A 119 -15.63 -9.75 -2.56
C SER A 119 -16.85 -9.02 -3.12
N PHE A 120 -17.38 -8.04 -2.38
CA PHE A 120 -18.49 -7.21 -2.84
C PHE A 120 -18.09 -5.75 -3.04
N LYS A 121 -18.83 -5.04 -3.88
CA LYS A 121 -18.82 -3.58 -3.96
C LYS A 121 -20.20 -3.06 -3.60
N ILE A 122 -20.25 -2.17 -2.62
CA ILE A 122 -21.43 -1.35 -2.32
C ILE A 122 -21.30 -0.04 -3.11
N SER A 123 -22.36 0.32 -3.81
CA SER A 123 -22.56 1.62 -4.47
C SER A 123 -23.72 2.31 -3.77
N PHE A 124 -23.45 3.38 -3.03
CA PHE A 124 -24.50 4.16 -2.35
C PHE A 124 -25.25 5.05 -3.34
N ASP A 125 -24.59 5.47 -4.43
CA ASP A 125 -25.04 6.48 -5.39
C ASP A 125 -25.62 5.92 -6.71
N GLU A 126 -25.77 4.60 -6.84
CA GLU A 126 -26.14 3.94 -8.11
C GLU A 126 -27.53 4.34 -8.65
N TYR A 127 -28.53 4.38 -7.76
CA TYR A 127 -29.94 4.63 -8.12
C TYR A 127 -30.50 5.92 -7.53
N VAL A 128 -29.82 6.50 -6.53
CA VAL A 128 -30.22 7.70 -5.78
C VAL A 128 -28.97 8.49 -5.40
N ASN A 129 -29.06 9.82 -5.24
CA ASN A 129 -27.91 10.63 -4.85
C ASN A 129 -27.73 10.66 -3.32
N GLN A 130 -26.93 9.74 -2.78
CA GLN A 130 -26.58 9.64 -1.36
C GLN A 130 -25.15 9.10 -1.18
N THR A 131 -24.55 9.28 -0.01
CA THR A 131 -23.17 8.84 0.28
C THR A 131 -22.99 8.41 1.74
N LEU A 132 -22.01 7.53 1.99
CA LEU A 132 -21.54 7.17 3.33
C LEU A 132 -20.52 8.21 3.81
N GLY A 133 -20.99 9.30 4.43
CA GLY A 133 -20.10 10.37 4.91
C GLY A 133 -19.31 11.08 3.81
N GLY A 134 -19.87 11.16 2.59
CA GLY A 134 -19.20 11.64 1.37
C GLY A 134 -18.69 10.53 0.45
N ILE A 135 -18.48 9.31 0.96
CA ILE A 135 -17.99 8.18 0.15
C ILE A 135 -19.15 7.57 -0.66
N SER A 136 -19.02 7.53 -1.98
CA SER A 136 -20.01 6.94 -2.89
C SER A 136 -19.95 5.41 -2.94
N LYS A 137 -18.75 4.82 -2.84
CA LYS A 137 -18.52 3.38 -3.03
C LYS A 137 -17.57 2.79 -1.99
N VAL A 138 -17.87 1.58 -1.52
CA VAL A 138 -17.04 0.81 -0.58
C VAL A 138 -16.83 -0.60 -1.11
N ASN A 139 -15.61 -1.09 -1.00
CA ASN A 139 -15.24 -2.46 -1.36
C ASN A 139 -15.21 -3.30 -0.09
N LEU A 140 -15.91 -4.42 -0.08
CA LEU A 140 -15.83 -5.44 0.96
C LEU A 140 -14.88 -6.53 0.44
N ASN A 141 -13.63 -6.47 0.84
CA ASN A 141 -12.58 -7.40 0.42
C ASN A 141 -12.68 -8.70 1.23
N ASN A 142 -12.74 -9.83 0.52
CA ASN A 142 -12.90 -11.18 1.08
C ASN A 142 -11.62 -11.79 1.68
N ASN A 143 -10.52 -11.02 1.73
CA ASN A 143 -9.18 -11.43 2.16
C ASN A 143 -8.62 -12.63 1.36
N TYR A 144 -8.95 -12.73 0.07
CA TYR A 144 -8.36 -13.72 -0.83
C TYR A 144 -6.83 -13.59 -0.86
N SER A 145 -6.13 -14.72 -0.81
CA SER A 145 -4.67 -14.86 -0.65
C SER A 145 -4.05 -14.37 0.67
N ASP A 146 -4.82 -13.80 1.61
CA ASP A 146 -4.32 -13.38 2.92
C ASP A 146 -4.88 -14.23 4.07
N ASN A 147 -4.14 -15.27 4.44
CA ASN A 147 -4.48 -16.12 5.60
C ASN A 147 -4.41 -15.36 6.93
N SER A 148 -3.68 -14.24 7.02
CA SER A 148 -3.57 -13.44 8.26
C SER A 148 -4.73 -12.46 8.44
N TYR A 149 -5.47 -12.15 7.37
CA TYR A 149 -6.49 -11.10 7.30
C TYR A 149 -5.93 -9.68 7.61
N MET A 150 -4.60 -9.48 7.66
CA MET A 150 -3.95 -8.25 8.11
C MET A 150 -3.06 -7.57 7.05
N GLN A 151 -2.71 -8.20 5.94
CA GLN A 151 -1.71 -7.69 4.99
C GLN A 151 -2.11 -6.33 4.41
N GLU A 152 -3.32 -6.20 3.88
CA GLU A 152 -3.79 -4.95 3.28
C GLU A 152 -3.99 -3.85 4.35
N PHE A 153 -4.50 -4.23 5.53
CA PHE A 153 -4.73 -3.29 6.64
C PHE A 153 -3.41 -2.67 7.14
N LEU A 154 -2.42 -3.51 7.46
CA LEU A 154 -1.08 -3.09 7.92
C LEU A 154 -0.30 -2.35 6.83
N SER A 155 -0.50 -2.69 5.56
CA SER A 155 0.11 -1.98 4.42
C SER A 155 -0.38 -0.53 4.35
N TYR A 156 -1.68 -0.29 4.55
CA TYR A 156 -2.21 1.07 4.60
C TYR A 156 -1.83 1.81 5.89
N GLU A 157 -1.65 1.13 7.04
CA GLU A 157 -1.09 1.77 8.25
C GLU A 157 0.35 2.25 8.01
N LEU A 158 1.22 1.41 7.44
CA LEU A 158 2.59 1.80 7.05
C LEU A 158 2.60 2.96 6.04
N ALA A 159 1.75 2.87 5.01
CA ALA A 159 1.67 3.92 3.98
C ALA A 159 1.22 5.27 4.56
N GLU A 160 0.25 5.26 5.47
CA GLU A 160 -0.26 6.46 6.16
C GLU A 160 0.80 7.07 7.10
N GLU A 161 1.59 6.25 7.81
CA GLU A 161 2.72 6.73 8.63
C GLU A 161 3.79 7.44 7.79
N MET A 162 4.03 6.98 6.56
CA MET A 162 4.93 7.65 5.62
C MET A 162 4.31 8.88 4.93
N GLY A 163 3.05 9.21 5.23
CA GLY A 163 2.33 10.32 4.63
C GLY A 163 1.91 10.08 3.17
N LEU A 164 1.74 8.82 2.76
CA LEU A 164 1.04 8.49 1.52
C LEU A 164 -0.47 8.61 1.72
N PRO A 165 -1.23 9.08 0.70
CA PRO A 165 -2.68 9.17 0.80
C PRO A 165 -3.30 7.76 0.69
N THR A 166 -3.92 7.28 1.76
CA THR A 166 -4.52 5.94 1.84
C THR A 166 -6.06 5.97 1.87
N PRO A 167 -6.74 4.92 1.36
CA PRO A 167 -8.17 4.76 1.55
C PRO A 167 -8.48 4.55 3.04
N LYS A 168 -9.65 5.01 3.48
CA LYS A 168 -10.17 4.61 4.80
C LYS A 168 -10.49 3.11 4.78
N ARG A 169 -10.18 2.40 5.88
CA ARG A 169 -10.35 0.95 6.00
C ARG A 169 -10.76 0.52 7.41
N SER A 170 -11.56 -0.54 7.51
CA SER A 170 -11.98 -1.16 8.77
C SER A 170 -12.40 -2.61 8.58
N TYR A 171 -12.30 -3.41 9.63
CA TYR A 171 -12.85 -4.76 9.64
C TYR A 171 -14.37 -4.76 9.83
N VAL A 172 -15.07 -5.63 9.10
CA VAL A 172 -16.53 -5.71 9.13
C VAL A 172 -17.07 -7.12 9.21
N ASN A 173 -18.17 -7.31 9.95
CA ASN A 173 -19.06 -8.44 9.75
C ASN A 173 -20.06 -8.07 8.65
N VAL A 174 -20.11 -8.87 7.59
CA VAL A 174 -21.12 -8.76 6.54
C VAL A 174 -22.28 -9.68 6.89
N TYR A 175 -23.48 -9.13 6.96
CA TYR A 175 -24.73 -9.90 7.07
C TYR A 175 -25.52 -9.76 5.77
N VAL A 176 -26.10 -10.86 5.28
CA VAL A 176 -27.02 -10.84 4.13
C VAL A 176 -28.36 -11.41 4.59
N ASN A 177 -29.44 -10.65 4.36
CA ASN A 177 -30.81 -11.02 4.70
C ASN A 177 -31.03 -11.50 6.16
N GLY A 178 -30.21 -10.98 7.08
CA GLY A 178 -30.26 -11.25 8.52
C GLY A 178 -29.32 -12.35 9.01
N GLU A 179 -28.66 -13.08 8.11
CA GLU A 179 -27.68 -14.12 8.45
C GLU A 179 -26.24 -13.60 8.29
N LEU A 180 -25.31 -14.08 9.13
CA LEU A 180 -23.89 -13.73 8.99
C LEU A 180 -23.34 -14.39 7.71
N TRP A 181 -22.83 -13.57 6.81
CA TRP A 181 -22.20 -14.04 5.56
C TRP A 181 -20.70 -14.28 5.72
N GLY A 182 -20.00 -13.38 6.41
CA GLY A 182 -18.57 -13.55 6.72
C GLY A 182 -17.91 -12.29 7.26
N PHE A 183 -16.62 -12.41 7.54
CA PHE A 183 -15.76 -11.37 8.12
C PHE A 183 -14.79 -10.81 7.07
N TYR A 184 -14.93 -9.54 6.74
CA TYR A 184 -14.32 -8.89 5.58
C TYR A 184 -13.50 -7.67 5.99
N LEU A 185 -12.61 -7.21 5.10
CA LEU A 185 -11.99 -5.88 5.21
C LEU A 185 -12.78 -4.90 4.32
N ALA A 186 -13.41 -3.88 4.91
CA ALA A 186 -13.99 -2.79 4.16
C ALA A 186 -12.92 -1.75 3.80
N VAL A 187 -12.85 -1.37 2.53
CA VAL A 187 -11.91 -0.39 1.97
C VAL A 187 -12.66 0.62 1.11
N GLU A 188 -12.49 1.90 1.40
CA GLU A 188 -12.99 3.03 0.60
C GLU A 188 -12.57 2.89 -0.87
N GLN A 189 -13.52 3.08 -1.80
CA GLN A 189 -13.18 3.23 -3.21
C GLN A 189 -12.53 4.60 -3.44
N ILE A 190 -11.30 4.62 -3.97
CA ILE A 190 -10.67 5.87 -4.43
C ILE A 190 -11.60 6.56 -5.44
N GLY A 191 -11.91 7.82 -5.17
CA GLY A 191 -12.88 8.69 -5.85
C GLY A 191 -12.94 10.05 -5.14
N ASP A 192 -13.94 10.88 -5.46
CA ASP A 192 -13.94 12.30 -5.12
C ASP A 192 -13.71 12.62 -3.64
N ALA A 193 -14.39 11.95 -2.70
CA ALA A 193 -14.20 12.20 -1.26
C ALA A 193 -12.78 11.90 -0.77
N TYR A 194 -12.13 10.85 -1.30
CA TYR A 194 -10.72 10.57 -1.03
C TYR A 194 -9.83 11.69 -1.59
N LEU A 195 -10.09 12.13 -2.83
CA LEU A 195 -9.29 13.16 -3.50
C LEU A 195 -9.43 14.53 -2.83
N GLU A 196 -10.63 14.89 -2.37
CA GLU A 196 -10.86 16.13 -1.62
C GLU A 196 -10.16 16.15 -0.27
N ARG A 197 -10.12 15.04 0.48
CA ARG A 197 -9.37 14.97 1.74
C ARG A 197 -7.87 15.11 1.53
N HIS A 198 -7.31 14.35 0.58
CA HIS A 198 -5.85 14.23 0.41
C HIS A 198 -5.23 15.34 -0.45
N PHE A 199 -5.97 15.90 -1.40
CA PHE A 199 -5.48 16.92 -2.35
C PHE A 199 -6.26 18.23 -2.30
N GLY A 200 -7.28 18.35 -1.43
CA GLY A 200 -8.14 19.52 -1.31
C GLY A 200 -9.11 19.73 -2.48
N LYS A 201 -9.05 18.89 -3.53
CA LYS A 201 -9.82 18.97 -4.78
C LYS A 201 -9.92 17.59 -5.44
N ALA A 202 -11.10 17.26 -5.97
CA ALA A 202 -11.36 16.07 -6.79
C ALA A 202 -11.40 16.31 -8.31
N TYR A 203 -11.26 17.55 -8.78
CA TYR A 203 -11.52 17.89 -10.19
C TYR A 203 -10.45 17.42 -11.19
N GLY A 204 -9.35 16.82 -10.72
CA GLY A 204 -8.24 16.34 -11.54
C GLY A 204 -8.57 15.08 -12.34
N THR A 205 -7.57 14.53 -13.03
CA THR A 205 -7.73 13.26 -13.74
C THR A 205 -7.27 12.09 -12.88
N LEU A 206 -8.15 11.12 -12.64
CA LEU A 206 -7.83 9.89 -11.93
C LEU A 206 -7.72 8.73 -12.94
N TYR A 207 -6.55 8.10 -13.00
CA TYR A 207 -6.29 6.89 -13.79
C TYR A 207 -6.09 5.70 -12.85
N LYS A 208 -6.64 4.52 -13.18
CA LYS A 208 -6.30 3.24 -12.52
C LYS A 208 -5.49 2.37 -13.47
N ALA A 209 -4.33 1.90 -13.02
CA ALA A 209 -3.57 0.89 -13.73
C ALA A 209 -4.15 -0.51 -13.46
N ASN A 210 -4.65 -1.16 -14.52
CA ASN A 210 -5.17 -2.54 -14.49
C ASN A 210 -4.28 -3.52 -15.26
N GLY A 211 -3.07 -3.11 -15.64
CA GLY A 211 -2.13 -3.88 -16.44
C GLY A 211 -2.44 -3.77 -17.94
N GLY A 212 -1.53 -4.29 -18.77
CA GLY A 212 -1.55 -4.06 -20.21
C GLY A 212 -0.82 -2.78 -20.63
N ASN A 213 -0.91 -2.43 -21.92
CA ASN A 213 -0.01 -1.48 -22.56
C ASN A 213 -0.04 -0.07 -21.93
N GLY A 214 1.14 0.44 -21.56
CA GLY A 214 1.32 1.76 -20.96
C GLY A 214 1.23 1.79 -19.43
N SER A 215 0.90 0.66 -18.78
CA SER A 215 0.85 0.58 -17.30
C SER A 215 2.24 0.51 -16.66
N GLU A 216 3.28 0.27 -17.45
CA GLU A 216 4.68 0.46 -17.05
C GLU A 216 5.12 1.94 -17.06
N LEU A 217 4.32 2.86 -17.60
CA LEU A 217 4.65 4.29 -17.75
C LEU A 217 5.83 4.57 -18.72
N THR A 218 6.01 3.72 -19.72
CA THR A 218 6.90 3.98 -20.87
C THR A 218 6.28 4.98 -21.84
N TRP A 219 7.10 5.69 -22.61
CA TRP A 219 6.64 6.65 -23.61
C TRP A 219 6.06 5.97 -24.85
N LEU A 220 4.78 6.22 -25.14
CA LEU A 220 4.01 5.63 -26.25
C LEU A 220 3.49 6.67 -27.28
N GLU A 221 4.03 7.90 -27.27
CA GLU A 221 3.70 9.04 -28.15
C GLU A 221 2.25 9.60 -28.08
N THR A 222 1.24 8.76 -27.87
CA THR A 222 -0.18 9.14 -27.97
C THR A 222 -0.99 8.64 -26.78
N ALA A 223 -1.87 9.49 -26.25
CA ALA A 223 -2.63 9.17 -25.03
C ALA A 223 -3.64 8.01 -25.20
N GLY A 224 -3.97 7.65 -26.45
CA GLY A 224 -4.80 6.48 -26.76
C GLY A 224 -4.05 5.14 -26.67
N ALA A 225 -2.71 5.14 -26.64
CA ALA A 225 -1.91 3.92 -26.56
C ALA A 225 -1.85 3.32 -25.14
N TYR A 226 -2.13 4.12 -24.10
CA TYR A 226 -2.13 3.72 -22.69
C TYR A 226 -3.40 2.97 -22.30
N THR A 227 -3.68 1.85 -22.98
CA THR A 227 -4.92 1.09 -22.81
C THR A 227 -5.02 0.38 -21.46
N GLY A 228 -3.92 0.25 -20.71
CA GLY A 228 -3.93 -0.25 -19.32
C GLY A 228 -4.20 0.79 -18.24
N LEU A 229 -4.31 2.08 -18.60
CA LEU A 229 -4.64 3.19 -17.70
C LEU A 229 -6.11 3.62 -17.87
N ASP A 230 -7.00 3.00 -17.10
CA ASP A 230 -8.42 3.33 -17.10
C ASP A 230 -8.66 4.70 -16.47
N VAL A 231 -9.31 5.63 -17.18
CA VAL A 231 -9.80 6.87 -16.55
C VAL A 231 -11.01 6.55 -15.65
N LYS A 232 -10.96 7.01 -14.40
CA LYS A 232 -11.99 6.82 -13.36
C LYS A 232 -12.63 8.14 -12.87
N SER A 233 -12.30 9.25 -13.52
CA SER A 233 -12.88 10.59 -13.32
C SER A 233 -13.70 11.04 -14.54
N ASP A 234 -14.67 11.94 -14.35
CA ASP A 234 -15.44 12.55 -15.45
C ASP A 234 -14.58 13.39 -16.41
N LYS A 235 -13.42 13.84 -15.95
CA LYS A 235 -12.45 14.63 -16.70
C LYS A 235 -11.23 13.79 -17.05
N ARG A 236 -10.57 14.19 -18.14
CA ARG A 236 -9.38 13.56 -18.70
C ARG A 236 -8.43 14.64 -19.22
N ASN A 237 -7.15 14.57 -18.84
CA ASN A 237 -6.11 15.53 -19.22
C ASN A 237 -4.94 14.83 -19.93
N ASP A 238 -5.15 14.49 -21.20
CA ASP A 238 -4.17 13.76 -22.01
C ASP A 238 -2.89 14.55 -22.28
N GLU A 239 -2.96 15.88 -22.31
CA GLU A 239 -1.78 16.75 -22.47
C GLU A 239 -0.86 16.64 -21.25
N ALA A 240 -1.42 16.67 -20.03
CA ALA A 240 -0.66 16.46 -18.80
C ALA A 240 -0.10 15.02 -18.69
N LEU A 241 -0.87 14.00 -19.06
CA LEU A 241 -0.38 12.61 -19.08
C LEU A 241 0.81 12.44 -20.03
N LEU A 242 0.72 12.99 -21.25
CA LEU A 242 1.83 12.94 -22.20
C LEU A 242 3.02 13.79 -21.73
N ALA A 243 2.80 14.98 -21.17
CA ALA A 243 3.89 15.81 -20.63
C ALA A 243 4.63 15.10 -19.48
N MET A 244 3.90 14.44 -18.57
CA MET A 244 4.51 13.68 -17.48
C MET A 244 5.32 12.49 -17.99
N LEU A 245 4.79 11.75 -18.96
CA LEU A 245 5.45 10.55 -19.48
C LEU A 245 6.63 10.87 -20.41
N ASP A 246 6.56 11.94 -21.19
CA ASP A 246 7.70 12.43 -21.97
C ASP A 246 8.82 12.91 -21.04
N GLU A 247 8.51 13.73 -20.03
CA GLU A 247 9.51 14.19 -19.06
C GLU A 247 10.09 13.03 -18.24
N LEU A 248 9.29 12.06 -17.80
CA LEU A 248 9.78 10.87 -17.08
C LEU A 248 10.72 10.02 -17.96
N ASN A 249 10.39 9.79 -19.22
CA ASN A 249 11.15 8.88 -20.08
C ASN A 249 12.36 9.57 -20.75
N ASN A 250 12.21 10.81 -21.19
CA ASN A 250 13.15 11.53 -22.04
C ASN A 250 13.78 12.77 -21.37
N GLY A 251 13.22 13.23 -20.24
CA GLY A 251 13.66 14.39 -19.48
C GLY A 251 14.45 14.07 -18.20
N SER A 252 14.47 15.05 -17.30
CA SER A 252 15.24 15.05 -16.04
C SER A 252 14.70 15.98 -14.95
N SER A 253 13.65 16.76 -15.23
CA SER A 253 13.00 17.75 -14.37
C SER A 253 11.71 17.19 -13.76
N TYR A 254 11.77 15.96 -13.23
CA TYR A 254 10.58 15.18 -12.84
C TYR A 254 9.65 15.91 -11.85
N ASP A 255 10.19 16.74 -10.95
CA ASP A 255 9.42 17.57 -10.00
C ASP A 255 8.42 18.54 -10.65
N GLN A 256 8.57 18.85 -11.95
CA GLN A 256 7.63 19.72 -12.67
C GLN A 256 6.32 19.02 -13.05
N VAL A 257 6.32 17.68 -13.07
CA VAL A 257 5.20 16.86 -13.56
C VAL A 257 4.78 15.76 -12.57
N LEU A 258 5.62 15.43 -11.59
CA LEU A 258 5.43 14.32 -10.66
C LEU A 258 5.81 14.78 -9.25
N ASN A 259 4.99 14.44 -8.26
CA ASN A 259 5.35 14.53 -6.85
C ASN A 259 6.36 13.41 -6.53
N THR A 260 7.65 13.74 -6.62
CA THR A 260 8.76 12.77 -6.52
C THR A 260 8.85 12.11 -5.15
N ASP A 261 8.69 12.84 -4.03
CA ASP A 261 8.69 12.25 -2.68
C ASP A 261 7.54 11.24 -2.50
N ASN A 262 6.34 11.53 -3.02
CA ASN A 262 5.23 10.56 -3.07
C ASN A 262 5.57 9.33 -3.92
N ALA A 263 6.18 9.51 -5.10
CA ALA A 263 6.58 8.40 -5.96
C ALA A 263 7.67 7.52 -5.32
N LEU A 264 8.68 8.12 -4.68
CA LEU A 264 9.73 7.42 -3.95
C LEU A 264 9.16 6.63 -2.76
N LYS A 265 8.23 7.23 -2.00
CA LYS A 265 7.50 6.54 -0.92
C LYS A 265 6.67 5.37 -1.43
N TYR A 266 6.00 5.51 -2.58
CA TYR A 266 5.26 4.42 -3.21
C TYR A 266 6.20 3.27 -3.64
N ILE A 267 7.36 3.57 -4.24
CA ILE A 267 8.35 2.54 -4.60
C ILE A 267 8.86 1.85 -3.33
N ALA A 268 9.25 2.62 -2.31
CA ALA A 268 9.80 2.11 -1.05
C ALA A 268 8.78 1.22 -0.33
N LEU A 269 7.52 1.64 -0.25
CA LEU A 269 6.45 0.87 0.37
C LEU A 269 6.36 -0.53 -0.24
N ASN A 270 6.28 -0.63 -1.57
CA ASN A 270 6.15 -1.91 -2.26
C ASN A 270 7.43 -2.75 -2.19
N ALA A 271 8.61 -2.14 -2.24
CA ALA A 271 9.89 -2.84 -2.12
C ALA A 271 10.09 -3.42 -0.71
N VAL A 272 9.81 -2.62 0.33
CA VAL A 272 10.04 -2.98 1.73
C VAL A 272 9.12 -4.10 2.19
N ILE A 273 7.81 -4.03 1.89
CA ILE A 273 6.87 -5.10 2.24
C ILE A 273 6.83 -6.23 1.20
N GLY A 274 7.68 -6.19 0.16
CA GLY A 274 7.70 -7.21 -0.90
C GLY A 274 6.37 -7.35 -1.67
N ASN A 275 5.65 -6.25 -1.90
CA ASN A 275 4.40 -6.30 -2.68
C ASN A 275 4.68 -6.36 -4.18
N MET A 276 4.68 -7.59 -4.72
CA MET A 276 4.82 -7.84 -6.15
C MET A 276 3.49 -7.82 -6.92
N ASP A 277 2.32 -7.74 -6.28
CA ASP A 277 1.04 -7.50 -6.98
C ASP A 277 0.83 -5.99 -7.20
N SER A 278 1.81 -5.36 -7.85
CA SER A 278 1.97 -3.89 -7.93
C SER A 278 2.61 -3.45 -9.25
N TYR A 279 2.98 -2.17 -9.36
CA TYR A 279 3.80 -1.63 -10.45
C TYR A 279 5.16 -2.35 -10.59
N LEU A 280 5.71 -2.88 -9.49
CA LEU A 280 7.06 -3.45 -9.46
C LEU A 280 7.19 -4.76 -10.25
N SER A 281 6.10 -5.51 -10.45
CA SER A 281 6.16 -6.78 -11.18
C SER A 281 5.83 -6.65 -12.67
N GLU A 282 5.94 -7.76 -13.40
CA GLU A 282 5.51 -7.88 -14.80
C GLU A 282 4.01 -7.61 -15.02
N LYS A 283 3.20 -7.62 -13.96
CA LYS A 283 1.77 -7.34 -14.06
C LYS A 283 1.45 -5.83 -14.17
N LYS A 284 2.32 -4.95 -13.64
CA LYS A 284 2.29 -3.49 -13.85
C LYS A 284 0.94 -2.82 -13.46
N HIS A 285 0.35 -3.17 -12.34
CA HIS A 285 -1.04 -2.78 -11.96
C HIS A 285 -1.15 -2.41 -10.47
N ASN A 286 -2.38 -2.29 -9.96
CA ASN A 286 -2.69 -2.01 -8.54
C ASN A 286 -2.08 -0.70 -8.04
N TYR A 287 -2.23 0.34 -8.85
CA TYR A 287 -2.03 1.72 -8.42
C TYR A 287 -2.99 2.64 -9.17
N TYR A 288 -3.17 3.83 -8.64
CA TYR A 288 -3.76 4.94 -9.39
C TYR A 288 -2.71 6.01 -9.64
N LEU A 289 -2.90 6.75 -10.72
CA LEU A 289 -2.29 8.05 -10.92
C LEU A 289 -3.37 9.12 -10.75
N TYR A 290 -3.11 10.12 -9.91
CA TYR A 290 -3.93 11.32 -9.84
C TYR A 290 -3.16 12.52 -10.38
N GLU A 291 -3.72 13.15 -11.41
CA GLU A 291 -3.24 14.40 -12.01
C GLU A 291 -4.03 15.57 -11.44
N LEU A 292 -3.34 16.55 -10.85
CA LEU A 292 -3.93 17.81 -10.42
C LEU A 292 -3.09 18.99 -10.89
N ASN A 293 -3.64 19.77 -11.83
CA ASN A 293 -3.00 20.96 -12.42
C ASN A 293 -1.64 20.65 -13.09
N GLY A 294 -1.52 19.49 -13.73
CA GLY A 294 -0.31 19.02 -14.40
C GLY A 294 0.68 18.24 -13.52
N MET A 295 0.45 18.18 -12.20
CA MET A 295 1.28 17.40 -11.28
C MET A 295 0.63 16.06 -10.94
N PHE A 296 1.39 14.98 -11.08
CA PHE A 296 0.96 13.61 -10.82
C PHE A 296 1.34 13.14 -9.41
N SER A 297 0.53 12.25 -8.84
CA SER A 297 0.86 11.47 -7.64
C SER A 297 0.43 10.01 -7.84
N VAL A 298 1.21 9.08 -7.29
CA VAL A 298 0.96 7.64 -7.32
C VAL A 298 0.26 7.24 -6.02
N LEU A 299 -0.87 6.53 -6.14
CA LEU A 299 -1.74 6.18 -5.01
C LEU A 299 -1.74 4.66 -4.77
N PRO A 300 -1.48 4.17 -3.53
CA PRO A 300 -1.60 2.76 -3.17
C PRO A 300 -3.00 2.18 -3.39
N TRP A 301 -3.09 0.94 -3.89
CA TRP A 301 -4.32 0.18 -4.08
C TRP A 301 -4.07 -1.35 -4.09
N ASP A 302 -5.05 -2.17 -3.65
CA ASP A 302 -5.01 -3.66 -3.62
C ASP A 302 -3.70 -4.23 -3.01
N TYR A 303 -3.59 -4.20 -1.68
CA TYR A 303 -2.42 -4.70 -0.93
C TYR A 303 -2.66 -6.06 -0.25
N ASN A 304 -3.66 -6.83 -0.72
CA ASN A 304 -4.03 -8.14 -0.16
C ASN A 304 -3.05 -9.28 -0.49
N MET A 305 -1.98 -9.02 -1.26
CA MET A 305 -0.88 -9.94 -1.53
C MET A 305 0.50 -9.31 -1.25
N ALA A 306 0.53 -8.31 -0.36
CA ALA A 306 1.76 -7.77 0.22
C ALA A 306 2.45 -8.80 1.15
N PHE A 307 3.53 -8.42 1.81
CA PHE A 307 4.28 -9.28 2.75
C PHE A 307 4.67 -10.65 2.15
N GLY A 308 5.05 -10.66 0.88
CA GLY A 308 5.41 -11.88 0.13
C GLY A 308 4.25 -12.67 -0.47
N GLY A 309 2.99 -12.21 -0.34
CA GLY A 309 1.79 -12.91 -0.80
C GLY A 309 1.75 -13.21 -2.31
N PHE A 310 2.41 -12.38 -3.13
CA PHE A 310 2.63 -12.63 -4.57
C PHE A 310 4.10 -12.92 -4.92
N GLY A 311 4.82 -13.56 -4.00
CA GLY A 311 6.28 -13.59 -4.00
C GLY A 311 6.85 -12.23 -3.58
N GLY A 312 8.16 -12.02 -3.79
CA GLY A 312 8.83 -10.80 -3.35
C GLY A 312 9.61 -10.91 -2.04
N SER A 313 10.16 -12.08 -1.74
CA SER A 313 11.25 -12.22 -0.76
C SER A 313 12.60 -11.92 -1.42
N SER A 314 13.59 -11.48 -0.63
CA SER A 314 14.95 -11.17 -1.11
C SER A 314 14.99 -10.03 -2.15
N ILE A 315 14.19 -8.98 -1.94
CA ILE A 315 14.16 -7.79 -2.80
C ILE A 315 15.50 -7.05 -2.72
N LEU A 316 16.06 -6.70 -3.88
CA LEU A 316 17.15 -5.74 -4.02
C LEU A 316 16.54 -4.33 -4.01
N ILE A 317 16.76 -3.53 -2.97
CA ILE A 317 16.03 -2.27 -2.80
C ILE A 317 16.28 -1.24 -3.91
N ASP A 318 17.43 -1.26 -4.57
CA ASP A 318 17.74 -0.37 -5.70
C ASP A 318 17.29 -0.93 -7.06
N GLU A 319 16.95 -2.21 -7.10
CA GLU A 319 16.41 -2.91 -8.28
C GLU A 319 15.15 -3.71 -7.91
N PRO A 320 14.10 -3.08 -7.34
CA PRO A 320 13.01 -3.80 -6.66
C PRO A 320 11.98 -4.43 -7.60
N THR A 321 12.30 -4.57 -8.89
CA THR A 321 11.39 -5.02 -9.94
C THR A 321 11.51 -6.52 -10.20
N THR A 322 10.42 -7.17 -10.62
CA THR A 322 10.54 -8.44 -11.35
C THR A 322 10.73 -8.13 -12.83
N GLY A 323 11.83 -8.57 -13.43
CA GLY A 323 12.20 -8.14 -14.77
C GLY A 323 13.00 -6.84 -14.77
N ALA A 324 13.47 -6.42 -15.95
CA ALA A 324 14.48 -5.37 -16.07
C ALA A 324 13.99 -4.03 -15.51
N VAL A 325 14.84 -3.39 -14.70
CA VAL A 325 14.54 -2.09 -14.07
C VAL A 325 14.34 -1.01 -15.14
N ALA A 326 15.03 -1.12 -16.27
CA ALA A 326 14.88 -0.25 -17.43
C ALA A 326 13.46 -0.26 -18.03
N ASP A 327 12.72 -1.37 -17.87
CA ASP A 327 11.32 -1.49 -18.30
C ASP A 327 10.34 -0.92 -17.25
N ARG A 328 10.83 -0.23 -16.23
CA ARG A 328 10.06 0.52 -15.23
C ARG A 328 10.61 1.95 -15.10
N PRO A 329 10.24 2.88 -15.99
CA PRO A 329 10.68 4.28 -15.94
C PRO A 329 10.54 4.95 -14.58
N LEU A 330 9.45 4.70 -13.83
CA LEU A 330 9.27 5.31 -12.51
C LEU A 330 10.37 4.91 -11.51
N VAL A 331 10.89 3.68 -11.60
CA VAL A 331 11.99 3.19 -10.75
C VAL A 331 13.34 3.61 -11.34
N SER A 332 13.60 3.22 -12.60
CA SER A 332 14.91 3.45 -13.26
C SER A 332 15.30 4.92 -13.40
N LYS A 333 14.33 5.83 -13.57
CA LYS A 333 14.62 7.26 -13.80
C LYS A 333 14.79 8.01 -12.47
N LEU A 334 13.96 7.70 -11.47
CA LEU A 334 14.07 8.32 -10.15
C LEU A 334 15.31 7.82 -9.40
N LEU A 335 15.54 6.50 -9.32
CA LEU A 335 16.68 5.94 -8.57
C LEU A 335 18.04 6.11 -9.28
N ALA A 336 18.06 6.59 -10.53
CA ALA A 336 19.29 7.02 -11.22
C ALA A 336 19.75 8.44 -10.85
N VAL A 337 18.96 9.19 -10.09
CA VAL A 337 19.34 10.52 -9.57
C VAL A 337 19.80 10.35 -8.13
N ASP A 338 21.10 10.61 -7.87
CA ASP A 338 21.73 10.38 -6.56
C ASP A 338 20.92 10.97 -5.38
N ALA A 339 20.40 12.19 -5.51
CA ALA A 339 19.62 12.85 -4.45
C ALA A 339 18.25 12.19 -4.18
N TYR A 340 17.59 11.65 -5.21
CA TYR A 340 16.35 10.89 -5.03
C TYR A 340 16.64 9.50 -4.47
N LYS A 341 17.77 8.89 -4.84
CA LYS A 341 18.21 7.62 -4.26
C LYS A 341 18.59 7.75 -2.78
N GLU A 342 19.27 8.83 -2.40
CA GLU A 342 19.54 9.18 -0.99
C GLU A 342 18.22 9.36 -0.22
N ARG A 343 17.28 10.16 -0.73
CA ARG A 343 15.95 10.33 -0.11
C ARG A 343 15.16 9.01 -0.02
N TYR A 344 15.28 8.14 -1.01
CA TYR A 344 14.67 6.81 -1.02
C TYR A 344 15.23 5.90 0.09
N HIS A 345 16.55 5.92 0.31
CA HIS A 345 17.19 5.19 1.42
C HIS A 345 16.83 5.76 2.79
N GLU A 346 16.67 7.09 2.92
CA GLU A 346 16.09 7.71 4.12
C GLU A 346 14.67 7.20 4.39
N ILE A 347 13.79 7.22 3.37
CA ILE A 347 12.40 6.73 3.46
C ILE A 347 12.35 5.26 3.91
N ILE A 348 13.21 4.39 3.38
CA ILE A 348 13.28 2.99 3.81
C ILE A 348 13.76 2.89 5.26
N SER A 349 14.76 3.69 5.66
CA SER A 349 15.26 3.72 7.04
C SER A 349 14.16 4.19 8.02
N GLU A 350 13.38 5.23 7.64
CA GLU A 350 12.21 5.72 8.37
C GLU A 350 11.15 4.60 8.57
N MET A 351 10.92 3.74 7.56
CA MET A 351 10.00 2.59 7.68
C MET A 351 10.51 1.51 8.65
N LEU A 352 11.81 1.18 8.57
CA LEU A 352 12.46 0.13 9.36
C LEU A 352 12.64 0.51 10.83
N ASP A 353 13.11 1.73 11.11
CA ASP A 353 13.28 2.25 12.48
C ASP A 353 11.94 2.70 13.10
N GLY A 354 10.92 2.93 12.26
CA GLY A 354 9.60 3.44 12.62
C GLY A 354 8.57 2.34 12.82
N TYR A 355 7.75 2.08 11.79
CA TYR A 355 6.58 1.21 11.88
C TYR A 355 6.92 -0.29 11.88
N LEU A 356 7.97 -0.68 11.15
CA LEU A 356 8.40 -2.06 10.98
C LEU A 356 9.48 -2.50 11.99
N GLU A 357 9.77 -1.68 13.00
CA GLU A 357 10.59 -2.10 14.14
C GLU A 357 9.94 -3.33 14.78
N SER A 358 10.69 -4.43 14.96
CA SER A 358 10.12 -5.75 15.27
C SER A 358 9.23 -5.73 16.52
N SER A 359 9.64 -5.07 17.61
CA SER A 359 8.85 -5.06 18.83
C SER A 359 7.53 -4.28 18.67
N ARG A 360 7.55 -3.17 17.92
CA ARG A 360 6.36 -2.38 17.59
C ARG A 360 5.41 -3.13 16.66
N PHE A 361 5.94 -3.74 15.59
CA PHE A 361 5.15 -4.47 14.62
C PHE A 361 4.51 -5.73 15.21
N GLU A 362 5.26 -6.49 16.03
CA GLU A 362 4.74 -7.64 16.79
C GLU A 362 3.59 -7.24 17.72
N VAL A 363 3.71 -6.11 18.43
CA VAL A 363 2.63 -5.57 19.26
C VAL A 363 1.40 -5.24 18.42
N ARG A 364 1.56 -4.54 17.29
CA ARG A 364 0.42 -4.18 16.43
C ARG A 364 -0.28 -5.41 15.84
N VAL A 365 0.48 -6.41 15.38
CA VAL A 365 -0.06 -7.69 14.91
C VAL A 365 -0.79 -8.43 16.04
N ALA A 366 -0.27 -8.41 17.27
CA ALA A 366 -0.94 -9.01 18.43
C ALA A 366 -2.24 -8.30 18.81
N GLU A 367 -2.31 -6.96 18.72
CA GLU A 367 -3.53 -6.18 18.90
C GLU A 367 -4.59 -6.55 17.85
N LEU A 368 -4.22 -6.57 16.56
CA LEU A 368 -5.12 -6.98 15.48
C LEU A 368 -5.59 -8.41 15.66
N LYS A 369 -4.70 -9.35 16.00
CA LYS A 369 -5.05 -10.74 16.30
C LYS A 369 -6.09 -10.82 17.41
N ALA A 370 -5.89 -10.10 18.51
CA ALA A 370 -6.81 -10.05 19.63
C ALA A 370 -8.18 -9.46 19.26
N MET A 371 -8.20 -8.47 18.36
CA MET A 371 -9.43 -7.84 17.86
C MET A 371 -10.22 -8.77 16.92
N ILE A 372 -9.56 -9.48 16.00
CA ILE A 372 -10.23 -10.19 14.90
C ILE A 372 -10.39 -11.70 15.10
N SER A 373 -9.61 -12.34 16.00
CA SER A 373 -9.56 -13.82 16.13
C SER A 373 -10.92 -14.50 16.24
N GLU A 374 -11.82 -14.03 17.11
CA GLU A 374 -13.14 -14.67 17.30
C GLU A 374 -14.10 -14.42 16.12
N TYR A 375 -13.88 -13.35 15.33
CA TYR A 375 -14.65 -13.07 14.11
C TYR A 375 -14.21 -13.96 12.95
N VAL A 376 -12.90 -14.10 12.72
CA VAL A 376 -12.34 -15.06 11.74
C VAL A 376 -12.80 -16.49 12.04
N LYS A 377 -12.88 -16.86 13.32
CA LYS A 377 -13.34 -18.18 13.79
C LYS A 377 -14.86 -18.40 13.64
N ALA A 378 -15.64 -17.33 13.65
CA ALA A 378 -17.10 -17.36 13.48
C ALA A 378 -17.55 -17.22 12.02
N ASP A 379 -16.63 -16.93 11.11
CA ASP A 379 -16.89 -16.70 9.69
C ASP A 379 -17.32 -18.01 8.99
N PRO A 380 -18.58 -18.11 8.51
CA PRO A 380 -19.11 -19.35 7.93
C PRO A 380 -18.64 -19.60 6.49
N THR A 381 -18.04 -18.60 5.83
CA THR A 381 -17.58 -18.70 4.44
C THR A 381 -16.05 -18.58 4.33
N ALA A 382 -15.32 -18.70 5.45
CA ALA A 382 -13.88 -18.52 5.50
C ALA A 382 -13.11 -19.41 4.51
N PHE A 383 -12.12 -18.82 3.84
CA PHE A 383 -11.22 -19.52 2.91
C PHE A 383 -10.28 -20.55 3.58
N VAL A 384 -10.03 -20.41 4.89
CA VAL A 384 -9.05 -21.18 5.64
C VAL A 384 -9.57 -21.51 7.03
N THR A 385 -9.08 -22.57 7.65
CA THR A 385 -9.43 -22.89 9.05
C THR A 385 -8.80 -21.88 10.02
N TYR A 386 -9.31 -21.84 11.25
CA TYR A 386 -8.77 -20.97 12.28
C TYR A 386 -7.28 -21.26 12.59
N GLU A 387 -6.86 -22.53 12.54
CA GLU A 387 -5.46 -22.93 12.72
C GLU A 387 -4.56 -22.44 11.57
N GLN A 388 -5.08 -22.43 10.34
CA GLN A 388 -4.39 -21.88 9.18
C GLN A 388 -4.28 -20.35 9.25
N TYR A 389 -5.29 -19.67 9.81
CA TYR A 389 -5.21 -18.24 10.13
C TYR A 389 -4.11 -17.95 11.16
N GLU A 390 -4.04 -18.72 12.26
CA GLU A 390 -2.97 -18.54 13.25
C GLU A 390 -1.57 -18.80 12.66
N GLN A 391 -1.44 -19.75 11.72
CA GLN A 391 -0.21 -19.94 10.94
C GLN A 391 0.08 -18.75 10.01
N GLY A 392 -0.92 -18.18 9.34
CA GLY A 392 -0.79 -16.99 8.50
C GLY A 392 -0.26 -15.77 9.27
N VAL A 393 -0.74 -15.56 10.50
CA VAL A 393 -0.22 -14.51 11.40
C VAL A 393 1.26 -14.73 11.75
N GLN A 394 1.69 -15.99 11.98
CA GLN A 394 3.11 -16.28 12.22
C GLN A 394 3.97 -16.09 10.95
N GLN A 395 3.46 -16.46 9.78
CA GLN A 395 4.15 -16.26 8.50
C GLN A 395 4.38 -14.77 8.19
N LEU A 396 3.38 -13.92 8.45
CA LEU A 396 3.49 -12.46 8.33
C LEU A 396 4.62 -11.87 9.19
N LEU A 397 4.71 -12.30 10.45
CA LEU A 397 5.79 -11.88 11.36
C LEU A 397 7.16 -12.36 10.87
N SER A 398 7.29 -13.65 10.54
CA SER A 398 8.55 -14.23 10.05
C SER A 398 9.02 -13.61 8.73
N PHE A 399 8.10 -13.26 7.83
CA PHE A 399 8.42 -12.52 6.60
C PHE A 399 8.98 -11.14 6.95
N THR A 400 8.29 -10.38 7.80
CA THR A 400 8.67 -9.00 8.13
C THR A 400 10.02 -8.93 8.84
N GLU A 401 10.31 -9.84 9.78
CA GLU A 401 11.62 -9.97 10.42
C GLU A 401 12.73 -10.26 9.38
N THR A 402 12.52 -11.25 8.52
CA THR A 402 13.51 -11.66 7.51
C THR A 402 13.78 -10.56 6.49
N GLN A 403 12.72 -9.91 6.02
CA GLN A 403 12.77 -8.89 4.98
C GLN A 403 13.42 -7.61 5.48
N THR A 404 13.02 -7.09 6.66
CA THR A 404 13.65 -5.90 7.26
C THR A 404 15.13 -6.16 7.60
N ALA A 405 15.48 -7.35 8.08
CA ALA A 405 16.87 -7.72 8.39
C ALA A 405 17.77 -7.83 7.14
N SER A 406 17.25 -8.19 5.96
CA SER A 406 18.04 -8.12 4.71
C SER A 406 18.14 -6.68 4.21
N ILE A 407 17.03 -5.91 4.24
CA ILE A 407 17.02 -4.51 3.80
C ILE A 407 17.99 -3.64 4.63
N ALA A 408 18.07 -3.85 5.95
CA ALA A 408 19.03 -3.14 6.80
C ALA A 408 20.49 -3.36 6.37
N LYS A 409 20.84 -4.58 5.94
CA LYS A 409 22.17 -4.93 5.41
C LYS A 409 22.41 -4.39 4.00
N GLN A 410 21.36 -4.17 3.23
CA GLN A 410 21.47 -3.51 1.92
C GLN A 410 21.74 -2.01 2.10
N LEU A 411 21.11 -1.37 3.09
CA LEU A 411 21.36 0.02 3.46
C LEU A 411 22.76 0.24 4.05
N ASP A 412 23.28 -0.70 4.88
CA ASP A 412 24.63 -0.60 5.45
C ASP A 412 25.74 -1.09 4.50
N GLY A 413 25.37 -1.70 3.36
CA GLY A 413 26.28 -2.19 2.33
C GLY A 413 26.93 -3.55 2.62
N THR A 414 26.46 -4.31 3.61
CA THR A 414 26.92 -5.68 3.87
C THR A 414 26.23 -6.75 3.01
N GLU A 415 25.04 -6.48 2.48
CA GLU A 415 24.40 -7.22 1.39
C GLU A 415 24.22 -6.32 0.15
N PRO A 416 24.22 -6.85 -1.10
CA PRO A 416 24.02 -6.03 -2.30
C PRO A 416 22.61 -5.43 -2.34
N SER A 417 22.50 -4.12 -2.52
CA SER A 417 21.23 -3.41 -2.75
C SER A 417 20.78 -3.41 -4.21
N SER A 418 21.68 -3.71 -5.15
CA SER A 418 21.47 -3.73 -6.60
C SER A 418 22.12 -4.96 -7.27
N GLY A 419 21.83 -5.16 -8.55
CA GLY A 419 22.23 -6.32 -9.34
C GLY A 419 22.90 -5.92 -10.66
N ASP A 420 22.38 -6.46 -11.77
CA ASP A 420 22.86 -6.24 -13.13
C ASP A 420 21.85 -5.44 -14.00
N GLY A 421 20.81 -4.87 -13.39
CA GLY A 421 19.69 -4.21 -14.06
C GLY A 421 18.53 -5.14 -14.41
N SER A 422 18.64 -6.46 -14.18
CA SER A 422 17.55 -7.43 -14.40
C SER A 422 16.47 -7.43 -13.30
N GLY A 423 16.58 -6.52 -12.32
CA GLY A 423 15.68 -6.44 -11.16
C GLY A 423 16.16 -7.32 -10.01
N SER A 424 15.28 -7.60 -9.06
CA SER A 424 15.52 -8.56 -7.97
C SER A 424 15.57 -10.02 -8.48
N GLY A 425 15.44 -10.20 -9.80
CA GLY A 425 15.45 -11.46 -10.52
C GLY A 425 14.16 -12.25 -10.35
N SER A 426 13.89 -13.16 -11.29
CA SER A 426 12.75 -14.10 -11.18
C SER A 426 12.97 -15.20 -10.11
N ARG A 427 13.86 -14.96 -9.13
CA ARG A 427 14.18 -15.90 -8.04
C ARG A 427 13.00 -16.10 -7.08
N GLY A 428 11.92 -15.33 -7.21
CA GLY A 428 10.64 -15.51 -6.52
C GLY A 428 9.65 -16.48 -7.20
N PHE A 429 9.80 -16.82 -8.49
CA PHE A 429 8.95 -17.84 -9.16
C PHE A 429 9.49 -19.27 -9.01
N GLY A 430 10.30 -19.50 -7.97
CA GLY A 430 10.84 -20.81 -7.62
C GLY A 430 9.82 -21.71 -6.92
N GLY A 431 8.96 -22.39 -7.68
CA GLY A 431 8.30 -23.64 -7.25
C GLY A 431 7.27 -23.55 -6.11
N GLY A 432 7.06 -22.37 -5.53
CA GLY A 432 5.85 -22.06 -4.77
C GLY A 432 4.66 -22.02 -5.73
N GLY A 433 4.08 -23.17 -6.03
CA GLY A 433 2.82 -23.24 -6.77
C GLY A 433 1.71 -22.48 -6.02
N PHE A 434 0.59 -22.22 -6.70
CA PHE A 434 -0.64 -21.70 -6.09
C PHE A 434 -1.02 -22.57 -4.88
N GLY A 435 -0.62 -22.10 -3.70
CA GLY A 435 -0.30 -22.98 -2.57
C GLY A 435 -0.28 -22.26 -1.22
N GLY A 436 -0.87 -21.06 -1.15
CA GLY A 436 -1.63 -20.71 0.05
C GLY A 436 -2.67 -21.81 0.26
N GLY A 437 -2.61 -22.50 1.41
CA GLY A 437 -3.09 -23.86 1.54
C GLY A 437 -4.60 -24.10 1.40
N MET A 438 -5.11 -24.22 0.17
CA MET A 438 -6.37 -24.89 -0.17
C MET A 438 -6.13 -26.31 -0.67
N GLY A 439 -5.25 -27.04 0.02
CA GLY A 439 -4.99 -28.47 -0.21
C GLY A 439 -5.82 -29.32 0.75
N ARG A 440 -6.72 -30.16 0.21
CA ARG A 440 -7.48 -31.15 1.00
C ARG A 440 -6.53 -32.05 1.82
N PRO A 441 -6.87 -32.40 3.07
CA PRO A 441 -5.96 -33.16 3.94
C PRO A 441 -5.82 -34.62 3.48
N GLY A 442 -4.60 -35.01 3.08
CA GLY A 442 -4.32 -36.40 2.71
C GLY A 442 -2.82 -36.72 2.62
N GLY A 443 -2.38 -37.73 3.39
CA GLY A 443 -1.11 -38.43 3.15
C GLY A 443 0.10 -37.92 3.95
N GLN A 444 0.29 -38.45 5.15
CA GLN A 444 1.56 -38.31 5.88
C GLN A 444 2.64 -39.20 5.23
N ALA A 445 3.76 -38.61 4.80
CA ALA A 445 4.92 -39.33 4.27
C ALA A 445 6.24 -38.79 4.88
N GLY A 446 7.15 -39.70 5.21
CA GLY A 446 8.30 -39.42 6.08
C GLY A 446 9.44 -38.62 5.43
N ALA A 447 10.16 -37.87 6.27
CA ALA A 447 11.40 -37.20 5.91
C ALA A 447 12.58 -38.18 5.76
N ASN A 448 13.33 -38.08 4.66
CA ASN A 448 14.75 -38.46 4.56
C ASN A 448 15.30 -38.05 3.18
N GLY A 449 16.47 -37.39 3.12
CA GLY A 449 17.09 -37.04 1.83
C GLY A 449 18.25 -36.04 1.90
N ASN A 450 19.46 -36.57 2.12
CA ASN A 450 20.76 -35.89 2.03
C ASN A 450 20.89 -34.74 1.01
N VAL A 451 21.56 -33.66 1.42
CA VAL A 451 22.12 -32.63 0.53
C VAL A 451 23.55 -33.00 0.15
N ASN A 452 23.90 -32.99 -1.15
CA ASN A 452 25.30 -32.91 -1.59
C ASN A 452 25.45 -32.32 -3.01
N THR A 453 25.90 -31.06 -3.06
CA THR A 453 26.87 -30.45 -4.02
C THR A 453 26.83 -30.76 -5.54
N ASP A 454 26.65 -29.68 -6.34
CA ASP A 454 27.62 -29.15 -7.34
C ASP A 454 27.14 -28.82 -8.78
N ALA A 455 27.72 -27.70 -9.28
CA ALA A 455 28.08 -27.38 -10.67
C ALA A 455 27.01 -27.09 -11.76
N ASN A 456 26.60 -25.83 -11.82
CA ASN A 456 26.81 -24.90 -12.97
C ASN A 456 27.06 -25.46 -14.40
N THR A 457 26.13 -25.21 -15.33
CA THR A 457 26.41 -24.91 -16.77
C THR A 457 25.34 -24.00 -17.39
N ASN A 458 25.76 -23.11 -18.31
CA ASN A 458 24.91 -22.13 -19.01
C ASN A 458 24.15 -22.68 -20.23
N ALA A 459 23.18 -21.87 -20.68
CA ALA A 459 22.84 -21.52 -22.08
C ALA A 459 21.49 -21.99 -22.66
N ASP A 460 20.66 -20.96 -22.98
CA ASP A 460 19.83 -20.76 -24.17
C ASP A 460 18.63 -21.68 -24.52
N GLY A 461 17.52 -21.05 -24.93
CA GLY A 461 16.54 -21.68 -25.83
C GLY A 461 15.07 -21.71 -25.42
N ASN A 462 14.48 -20.63 -24.88
CA ASN A 462 13.03 -20.61 -24.62
C ASN A 462 12.20 -20.41 -25.90
N ALA A 463 11.69 -21.51 -26.47
CA ALA A 463 10.68 -21.50 -27.53
C ALA A 463 9.32 -21.93 -26.96
N GLY A 464 8.51 -20.96 -26.55
CA GLY A 464 7.20 -21.20 -25.94
C GLY A 464 6.18 -21.75 -26.94
N LEU A 465 5.70 -22.97 -26.72
CA LEU A 465 4.48 -23.49 -27.34
C LEU A 465 3.27 -23.16 -26.46
N ALA A 466 2.44 -22.23 -26.93
CA ALA A 466 1.17 -21.92 -26.29
C ALA A 466 0.18 -23.08 -26.51
N GLN A 467 -0.29 -23.70 -25.42
CA GLN A 467 -1.34 -24.72 -25.48
C GLN A 467 -2.71 -24.03 -25.56
N GLN A 468 -3.26 -23.95 -26.77
CA GLN A 468 -4.66 -23.60 -27.01
C GLN A 468 -5.48 -24.90 -27.04
N GLY A 469 -6.62 -24.92 -26.37
CA GLY A 469 -7.41 -26.13 -26.17
C GLY A 469 -8.01 -26.70 -27.46
N GLY A 470 -7.84 -28.01 -27.65
CA GLY A 470 -8.60 -28.82 -28.58
C GLY A 470 -9.03 -30.11 -27.88
N GLU A 471 -10.25 -30.57 -28.13
CA GLU A 471 -10.81 -31.76 -27.47
C GLU A 471 -10.09 -33.05 -27.91
N MET A 472 -9.84 -33.96 -26.96
CA MET A 472 -9.21 -35.25 -27.28
C MET A 472 -10.22 -36.25 -27.87
N PRO A 473 -9.79 -37.17 -28.77
CA PRO A 473 -10.67 -38.21 -29.31
C PRO A 473 -11.20 -39.17 -28.23
N GLU A 474 -12.46 -39.59 -28.37
CA GLU A 474 -13.05 -40.61 -27.49
C GLU A 474 -12.26 -41.93 -27.52
N GLY A 475 -12.06 -42.52 -26.33
CA GLY A 475 -11.45 -43.85 -26.17
C GLY A 475 -9.96 -43.87 -25.84
N PHE A 476 -9.28 -42.72 -25.72
CA PHE A 476 -7.89 -42.66 -25.26
C PHE A 476 -7.81 -42.42 -23.74
N THR A 477 -7.06 -43.29 -23.03
CA THR A 477 -6.70 -43.11 -21.62
C THR A 477 -5.18 -43.18 -21.46
N PRO A 478 -4.50 -42.08 -21.09
CA PRO A 478 -3.07 -42.12 -20.76
C PRO A 478 -2.84 -42.81 -19.41
N PRO A 479 -1.67 -43.43 -19.18
CA PRO A 479 -1.34 -44.06 -17.90
C PRO A 479 -1.16 -43.02 -16.77
N GLU A 480 -1.66 -43.33 -15.58
CA GLU A 480 -1.46 -42.50 -14.39
C GLU A 480 0.05 -42.37 -14.07
N GLY A 481 0.49 -41.13 -13.88
CA GLY A 481 1.90 -40.78 -13.58
C GLY A 481 2.68 -40.16 -14.75
N GLY A 482 2.17 -40.24 -15.99
CA GLY A 482 2.83 -39.67 -17.17
C GLY A 482 4.11 -40.43 -17.59
N PHE A 483 4.77 -39.96 -18.65
CA PHE A 483 6.01 -40.56 -19.15
C PHE A 483 7.25 -39.94 -18.43
N PRO A 484 8.14 -40.75 -17.82
CA PRO A 484 9.34 -40.23 -17.18
C PRO A 484 10.25 -39.53 -18.19
N GLY A 485 10.62 -38.27 -17.91
CA GLY A 485 11.57 -37.50 -18.72
C GLY A 485 10.98 -36.65 -19.84
N GLY A 486 9.68 -36.72 -20.11
CA GLY A 486 9.00 -35.84 -21.09
C GLY A 486 9.19 -36.21 -22.57
N GLU A 487 9.92 -37.27 -22.88
CA GLU A 487 10.10 -37.80 -24.24
C GLU A 487 9.14 -38.97 -24.52
N MET A 488 8.64 -39.09 -25.76
CA MET A 488 7.87 -40.26 -26.18
C MET A 488 8.78 -41.46 -26.43
N PRO A 489 8.38 -42.71 -26.08
CA PRO A 489 9.16 -43.91 -26.41
C PRO A 489 9.37 -44.07 -27.91
N GLU A 490 10.56 -44.53 -28.32
CA GLU A 490 10.93 -44.71 -29.75
C GLU A 490 9.97 -45.67 -30.51
N ASP A 491 9.29 -46.57 -29.81
CA ASP A 491 8.34 -47.55 -30.38
C ASP A 491 6.87 -47.06 -30.43
N PHE A 492 6.59 -45.77 -30.21
CA PHE A 492 5.22 -45.24 -30.26
C PHE A 492 4.68 -45.11 -31.70
N THR A 493 3.71 -45.96 -32.06
CA THR A 493 2.97 -45.86 -33.33
C THR A 493 1.65 -45.08 -33.15
N PRO A 494 1.44 -43.92 -33.79
CA PRO A 494 0.18 -43.19 -33.72
C PRO A 494 -0.95 -43.91 -34.49
N PRO A 495 -2.24 -43.64 -34.16
CA PRO A 495 -3.38 -44.23 -34.86
C PRO A 495 -3.45 -43.86 -36.35
N GLU A 496 -3.99 -44.76 -37.18
CA GLU A 496 -4.26 -44.46 -38.59
C GLU A 496 -5.27 -43.31 -38.72
N GLY A 497 -4.80 -42.19 -39.28
CA GLY A 497 -5.59 -40.97 -39.49
C GLY A 497 -4.71 -39.73 -39.67
N GLY A 498 -3.69 -39.60 -38.81
CA GLY A 498 -2.74 -38.49 -38.82
C GLY A 498 -3.35 -37.13 -38.41
N PHE A 499 -2.49 -36.19 -38.02
CA PHE A 499 -2.90 -34.82 -37.68
C PHE A 499 -2.93 -33.96 -38.96
N PRO A 500 -4.08 -33.38 -39.38
CA PRO A 500 -4.16 -32.68 -40.66
C PRO A 500 -3.50 -31.30 -40.63
N GLY A 501 -2.73 -30.97 -41.68
CA GLY A 501 -2.23 -29.62 -41.90
C GLY A 501 -1.88 -29.31 -43.36
N GLY A 502 -2.41 -28.19 -43.88
CA GLY A 502 -1.72 -27.37 -44.89
C GLY A 502 -2.16 -27.41 -46.37
N THR A 503 -2.35 -26.20 -46.92
CA THR A 503 -2.07 -25.73 -48.30
C THR A 503 -3.15 -25.79 -49.42
N THR A 504 -2.98 -24.86 -50.37
CA THR A 504 -3.92 -24.35 -51.41
C THR A 504 -3.75 -24.99 -52.81
N PRO A 505 -4.77 -24.91 -53.70
CA PRO A 505 -4.51 -24.39 -55.06
C PRO A 505 -5.66 -23.63 -55.77
N GLU A 506 -5.29 -22.99 -56.90
CA GLU A 506 -6.16 -22.35 -57.92
C GLU A 506 -6.94 -23.34 -58.83
N ALA A 507 -7.96 -22.97 -59.61
CA ALA A 507 -8.94 -21.86 -59.60
C ALA A 507 -9.97 -22.06 -60.74
N ARG A 508 -11.14 -21.38 -60.70
CA ARG A 508 -12.00 -21.11 -61.88
C ARG A 508 -13.03 -19.98 -61.61
N THR A 509 -13.26 -19.18 -62.64
CA THR A 509 -13.83 -17.81 -62.68
C THR A 509 -15.34 -17.62 -62.43
N LEU A 510 -15.68 -16.59 -61.60
CA LEU A 510 -16.61 -15.45 -61.82
C LEU A 510 -18.13 -15.70 -62.07
N PRO A 511 -19.06 -14.79 -61.63
CA PRO A 511 -18.96 -13.32 -61.80
C PRO A 511 -19.32 -12.37 -60.62
N GLU A 512 -18.74 -11.16 -60.75
CA GLU A 512 -19.22 -9.78 -60.40
C GLU A 512 -19.72 -9.48 -58.96
N ASN A 513 -18.94 -8.73 -58.17
CA ASN A 513 -19.03 -7.26 -57.90
C ASN A 513 -20.24 -6.86 -57.01
N ASP A 514 -20.12 -6.08 -55.93
CA ASP A 514 -18.99 -5.29 -55.38
C ASP A 514 -18.85 -5.48 -53.86
N SER A 515 -17.68 -5.16 -53.33
CA SER A 515 -17.31 -5.37 -51.92
C SER A 515 -17.89 -4.34 -50.95
N SER A 516 -18.34 -4.82 -49.79
CA SER A 516 -18.60 -3.99 -48.62
C SER A 516 -17.29 -3.50 -48.00
N GLY A 517 -17.10 -2.19 -47.97
CA GLY A 517 -16.08 -1.55 -47.13
C GLY A 517 -16.53 -1.39 -45.68
N SER A 518 -15.55 -1.10 -44.82
CA SER A 518 -15.66 -0.69 -43.42
C SER A 518 -16.86 0.22 -43.11
N ALA A 519 -17.63 -0.14 -42.07
CA ALA A 519 -18.37 0.83 -41.26
C ALA A 519 -18.66 0.27 -39.86
N SER A 520 -18.26 1.06 -38.86
CA SER A 520 -18.96 1.25 -37.59
C SER A 520 -20.49 1.26 -37.70
N SER A 521 -21.17 0.69 -36.71
CA SER A 521 -22.48 1.19 -36.24
C SER A 521 -22.38 1.42 -34.72
N SER A 522 -22.65 2.58 -34.14
CA SER A 522 -23.68 3.62 -34.36
C SER A 522 -25.02 3.30 -33.70
N ASN A 523 -25.29 4.03 -32.61
CA ASN A 523 -26.54 4.15 -31.87
C ASN A 523 -27.84 3.91 -32.67
N GLY A 524 -28.64 2.95 -32.21
CA GLY A 524 -30.06 2.84 -32.54
C GLY A 524 -30.90 3.75 -31.64
N ASN A 525 -31.42 4.84 -32.19
CA ASN A 525 -32.22 5.83 -31.47
C ASN A 525 -33.68 5.35 -31.26
N VAL A 526 -34.23 5.49 -30.06
CA VAL A 526 -35.67 5.28 -29.78
C VAL A 526 -36.34 6.63 -29.53
N GLN A 527 -37.48 6.85 -30.19
CA GLN A 527 -38.18 8.15 -30.21
C GLN A 527 -38.79 8.54 -28.87
N ALA A 528 -38.60 9.79 -28.46
CA ALA A 528 -39.45 10.50 -27.51
C ALA A 528 -39.65 11.97 -27.96
N ALA A 529 -40.80 12.56 -27.63
CA ALA A 529 -41.32 13.75 -28.33
C ALA A 529 -41.13 15.09 -27.59
N ASN A 530 -40.93 16.15 -28.38
CA ASN A 530 -41.26 17.56 -28.17
C ASN A 530 -41.36 18.17 -26.74
N LEU A 531 -40.36 18.99 -26.41
CA LEU A 531 -40.45 20.41 -25.93
C LEU A 531 -41.06 20.72 -24.53
N PRO A 532 -40.77 21.91 -23.93
CA PRO A 532 -39.78 22.95 -24.29
C PRO A 532 -38.80 23.35 -23.16
N SER A 533 -37.86 24.21 -23.52
CA SER A 533 -36.86 24.86 -22.67
C SER A 533 -37.39 25.91 -21.68
N ARG A 534 -36.70 26.08 -20.54
CA ARG A 534 -36.62 27.31 -19.71
C ARG A 534 -35.35 27.24 -18.84
N GLN A 535 -34.40 28.15 -19.05
CA GLN A 535 -34.19 29.42 -18.32
C GLN A 535 -33.48 29.27 -16.98
N SER A 536 -32.29 29.88 -16.93
CA SER A 536 -31.49 30.17 -15.75
C SER A 536 -32.25 31.04 -14.74
N GLY A 537 -32.13 30.72 -13.46
CA GLY A 537 -32.68 31.50 -12.35
C GLY A 537 -31.68 31.60 -11.19
N GLN A 538 -31.35 32.82 -10.79
CA GLN A 538 -30.59 33.11 -9.57
C GLN A 538 -31.52 32.96 -8.35
N PHE A 539 -31.05 32.36 -7.26
CA PHE A 539 -31.47 32.67 -5.88
C PHE A 539 -30.21 32.58 -4.99
N ILE A 540 -29.64 33.70 -4.52
CA ILE A 540 -30.05 34.54 -3.36
C ILE A 540 -29.66 33.88 -2.03
N LEU A 541 -28.73 34.53 -1.32
CA LEU A 541 -28.38 34.28 0.07
C LEU A 541 -29.60 34.54 0.98
N ALA A 542 -29.83 33.64 1.96
CA ALA A 542 -30.62 33.94 3.14
C ALA A 542 -29.87 33.44 4.38
N THR A 543 -29.36 34.37 5.17
CA THR A 543 -28.87 34.13 6.53
C THR A 543 -30.06 33.99 7.48
N GLU A 544 -30.09 32.95 8.32
CA GLU A 544 -30.94 32.96 9.52
C GLU A 544 -30.14 32.78 10.81
N THR A 545 -30.55 33.54 11.81
CA THR A 545 -29.87 33.75 13.10
C THR A 545 -30.48 32.94 14.22
N ASN A 546 -29.64 32.55 15.19
CA ASN A 546 -30.05 32.01 16.49
C ASN A 546 -31.17 32.80 17.20
N ALA A 547 -32.07 32.08 17.89
CA ALA A 547 -32.81 32.57 19.04
C ALA A 547 -33.02 31.45 20.09
N GLN A 548 -32.69 31.75 21.36
CA GLN A 548 -32.84 30.82 22.49
C GLN A 548 -34.16 31.04 23.25
N ASN A 549 -34.63 29.96 23.92
CA ASN A 549 -35.48 29.85 25.14
C ASN A 549 -36.49 28.70 24.95
N GLY A 550 -36.87 27.88 25.94
CA GLY A 550 -36.47 27.81 27.35
C GLY A 550 -37.63 27.26 28.22
N SER A 551 -37.31 26.61 29.35
CA SER A 551 -38.21 26.13 30.44
C SER A 551 -39.03 24.83 30.27
N SER A 552 -38.90 23.94 31.26
CA SER A 552 -39.77 22.79 31.56
C SER A 552 -41.03 23.19 32.36
N PRO A 553 -41.97 22.26 32.67
CA PRO A 553 -42.02 21.80 34.08
C PRO A 553 -42.46 20.32 34.36
N GLN A 554 -41.81 19.76 35.38
CA GLN A 554 -42.18 18.78 36.43
C GLN A 554 -43.40 17.80 36.37
N GLN A 555 -43.05 16.54 36.74
CA GLN A 555 -43.68 15.62 37.72
C GLN A 555 -45.12 15.06 37.56
N SER A 556 -45.22 13.72 37.55
CA SER A 556 -45.95 12.97 38.59
C SER A 556 -45.58 11.47 38.62
N THR A 557 -45.43 10.89 39.81
CA THR A 557 -45.44 9.44 40.11
C THR A 557 -46.62 9.13 41.03
N PRO A 558 -47.08 7.87 41.17
CA PRO A 558 -46.62 7.10 42.34
C PRO A 558 -46.52 5.56 42.19
N ASN A 559 -45.72 4.99 43.11
CA ASN A 559 -45.69 3.64 43.73
C ASN A 559 -47.03 2.84 43.79
N ALA A 560 -47.08 1.53 44.11
CA ALA A 560 -46.10 0.41 44.19
C ALA A 560 -46.86 -0.89 44.60
N SER A 561 -46.27 -2.08 44.41
CA SER A 561 -46.72 -3.36 45.02
C SER A 561 -45.53 -4.28 45.33
N GLN A 562 -45.57 -4.97 46.48
CA GLN A 562 -44.50 -5.85 47.02
C GLN A 562 -44.68 -7.33 46.61
N PRO A 563 -43.67 -8.18 46.87
CA PRO A 563 -43.85 -9.62 47.11
C PRO A 563 -43.66 -10.01 48.60
N GLU A 564 -44.62 -10.76 49.15
CA GLU A 564 -44.46 -11.66 50.32
C GLU A 564 -44.30 -13.10 49.75
N GLY A 565 -43.55 -14.09 50.27
CA GLY A 565 -43.32 -14.60 51.63
C GLY A 565 -43.85 -16.06 51.69
N GLY A 566 -43.25 -17.09 52.29
CA GLY A 566 -41.91 -17.29 52.86
C GLY A 566 -41.71 -18.72 53.46
N VAL A 567 -40.46 -19.03 53.89
CA VAL A 567 -40.04 -19.74 55.14
C VAL A 567 -40.18 -21.28 55.33
N ASN A 568 -39.16 -21.86 56.01
CA ASN A 568 -38.95 -23.23 56.59
C ASN A 568 -38.45 -24.38 55.65
N GLY A 569 -37.51 -25.27 56.05
CA GLY A 569 -36.66 -25.30 57.26
C GLY A 569 -35.84 -26.61 57.47
N THR A 570 -34.69 -26.48 58.18
CA THR A 570 -33.98 -27.50 59.03
C THR A 570 -33.36 -28.83 58.48
N ALA A 571 -32.02 -28.84 58.45
CA ALA A 571 -31.09 -29.65 59.30
C ALA A 571 -30.64 -31.12 58.97
N GLN A 572 -29.43 -31.45 59.49
CA GLN A 572 -28.76 -32.77 59.68
C GLN A 572 -28.15 -33.49 58.45
N ARG A 573 -27.21 -34.46 58.58
CA ARG A 573 -25.93 -34.57 59.34
C ARG A 573 -25.19 -35.87 58.90
N GLN A 574 -23.86 -35.85 58.85
CA GLN A 574 -22.91 -36.97 59.09
C GLN A 574 -22.75 -38.19 58.12
N ASN A 575 -21.47 -38.40 57.77
CA ASN A 575 -20.69 -39.66 57.75
C ASN A 575 -20.55 -40.57 56.50
N THR A 576 -19.28 -40.95 56.31
CA THR A 576 -18.57 -41.83 55.35
C THR A 576 -18.47 -43.29 55.92
N PRO A 577 -17.56 -44.25 55.53
CA PRO A 577 -16.45 -44.29 54.54
C PRO A 577 -16.18 -45.66 53.81
N ASN A 578 -14.96 -45.80 53.23
CA ASN A 578 -14.14 -47.01 52.93
C ASN A 578 -14.36 -47.78 51.59
N ALA A 579 -13.34 -48.36 50.94
CA ALA A 579 -11.86 -48.46 51.14
C ALA A 579 -11.15 -48.64 49.75
N GLY A 580 -9.82 -48.61 49.55
CA GLY A 580 -8.70 -48.69 50.51
C GLY A 580 -7.30 -48.40 49.92
N GLN A 581 -6.27 -48.93 50.58
CA GLN A 581 -4.82 -48.60 50.54
C GLN A 581 -3.99 -49.93 50.59
N PRO A 582 -2.65 -50.02 50.80
CA PRO A 582 -1.54 -49.04 50.73
C PRO A 582 -0.21 -49.55 50.07
N ALA A 583 0.79 -48.68 49.89
CA ALA A 583 2.22 -48.93 50.21
C ALA A 583 3.11 -47.66 50.08
N ASP A 584 4.17 -47.58 50.89
CA ASP A 584 5.26 -46.57 51.01
C ASP A 584 6.54 -47.39 51.44
N PRO A 585 7.77 -46.88 51.75
CA PRO A 585 8.31 -45.51 51.77
C PRO A 585 9.79 -45.29 51.30
N ASN A 586 10.20 -44.01 51.14
CA ASN A 586 11.52 -43.38 51.46
C ASN A 586 11.68 -42.03 50.70
N GLY A 587 12.34 -40.96 51.19
CA GLY A 587 12.96 -40.72 52.50
C GLY A 587 14.21 -39.81 52.43
N ASN A 588 14.11 -38.53 52.88
CA ASN A 588 15.20 -37.55 53.17
C ASN A 588 16.09 -37.04 52.00
N ALA A 589 16.93 -35.99 52.13
CA ALA A 589 16.86 -34.67 52.82
C ALA A 589 18.21 -33.89 52.60
N GLN A 590 18.19 -32.54 52.59
CA GLN A 590 19.37 -31.62 52.75
C GLN A 590 20.45 -31.68 51.63
N GLY A 591 21.29 -30.66 51.36
CA GLY A 591 21.37 -29.26 51.80
C GLY A 591 22.73 -28.61 51.39
N GLN A 592 22.75 -27.27 51.24
CA GLN A 592 23.92 -26.34 51.31
C GLN A 592 25.21 -26.57 50.46
N ASN A 593 25.60 -25.54 49.68
CA ASN A 593 26.93 -24.87 49.67
C ASN A 593 27.44 -24.39 48.28
N ALA A 594 27.81 -23.11 48.22
CA ALA A 594 28.98 -22.61 47.47
C ALA A 594 30.22 -22.68 48.42
N PRO A 595 31.50 -22.48 48.03
CA PRO A 595 31.96 -21.63 46.92
C PRO A 595 33.26 -22.06 46.18
N ASP A 596 33.75 -21.13 45.34
CA ASP A 596 35.17 -20.78 45.10
C ASP A 596 36.18 -21.72 44.41
N SER A 597 36.83 -21.11 43.41
CA SER A 597 38.30 -20.94 43.27
C SER A 597 39.07 -21.61 42.10
N GLN A 598 39.55 -20.70 41.23
CA GLN A 598 40.96 -20.48 40.87
C GLN A 598 41.69 -21.28 39.78
N ASN A 599 42.49 -20.47 39.07
CA ASN A 599 43.68 -20.76 38.26
C ASN A 599 43.51 -21.49 36.91
N GLY A 600 44.25 -21.10 35.88
CA GLY A 600 45.22 -19.98 35.81
C GLY A 600 46.17 -20.07 34.61
N ASN A 601 47.00 -19.03 34.45
CA ASN A 601 47.95 -18.78 33.34
C ASN A 601 47.24 -18.40 32.01
N ALA A 602 47.41 -17.20 31.41
CA ALA A 602 48.61 -16.37 31.19
C ALA A 602 49.67 -17.14 30.34
N GLN A 603 50.34 -16.58 29.33
CA GLN A 603 50.99 -15.27 29.30
C GLN A 603 51.69 -15.04 27.92
N GLN A 604 51.80 -13.78 27.47
CA GLN A 604 52.84 -13.23 26.56
C GLN A 604 52.93 -13.66 25.07
N ASP A 605 52.51 -12.74 24.17
CA ASP A 605 53.32 -11.90 23.23
C ASP A 605 54.87 -12.09 23.21
N PRO A 606 55.67 -11.61 22.19
CA PRO A 606 55.31 -10.85 20.97
C PRO A 606 56.14 -11.15 19.67
N ASN A 607 55.98 -10.27 18.66
CA ASN A 607 56.98 -9.77 17.69
C ASN A 607 57.30 -10.45 16.32
N ALA A 608 56.81 -9.79 15.26
CA ALA A 608 57.59 -8.96 14.31
C ALA A 608 58.23 -9.52 13.01
N ALA A 609 58.28 -8.60 12.01
CA ALA A 609 59.13 -8.55 10.80
C ALA A 609 58.79 -9.49 9.61
N GLN A 610 59.07 -9.18 8.32
CA GLN A 610 59.36 -7.93 7.58
C GLN A 610 59.40 -8.25 6.06
N SER A 611 59.14 -7.27 5.18
CA SER A 611 59.53 -7.24 3.73
C SER A 611 58.89 -8.30 2.81
N ASN A 612 58.76 -8.18 1.48
CA ASN A 612 59.02 -7.14 0.45
C ASN A 612 57.73 -7.09 -0.44
N GLY A 613 57.40 -6.08 -1.24
CA GLY A 613 58.27 -5.13 -1.94
C GLY A 613 58.43 -5.54 -3.41
N ASN A 614 57.66 -4.94 -4.32
CA ASN A 614 58.05 -4.71 -5.71
C ASN A 614 57.20 -3.61 -6.37
N GLU A 615 57.87 -2.69 -7.05
CA GLU A 615 57.31 -1.51 -7.71
C GLU A 615 57.15 -1.71 -9.24
N ALA A 616 56.62 -0.67 -9.88
CA ALA A 616 56.67 -0.33 -11.30
C ALA A 616 55.69 -1.04 -12.25
N GLY A 617 54.95 -0.32 -13.12
CA GLY A 617 54.85 1.13 -13.27
C GLY A 617 54.30 1.56 -14.64
N ARG A 618 54.31 2.88 -14.88
CA ARG A 618 53.98 3.60 -16.15
C ARG A 618 52.50 3.86 -16.47
N ASN A 619 52.06 5.05 -16.10
CA ASN A 619 51.31 5.93 -17.01
C ASN A 619 52.30 6.44 -18.10
N PRO A 620 51.88 6.90 -19.31
CA PRO A 620 51.27 8.23 -19.42
C PRO A 620 50.20 8.44 -20.52
N GLN A 621 49.37 9.46 -20.28
CA GLN A 621 48.79 10.45 -21.20
C GLN A 621 48.82 10.19 -22.73
N GLY A 622 47.64 10.32 -23.34
CA GLY A 622 47.48 10.58 -24.77
C GLY A 622 46.19 11.35 -25.07
N GLY A 623 46.27 12.69 -25.12
CA GLY A 623 45.22 13.53 -25.69
C GLY A 623 45.58 13.91 -27.12
N PHE A 624 44.62 13.92 -28.04
CA PHE A 624 44.79 14.50 -29.38
C PHE A 624 43.51 15.20 -29.86
N GLN A 625 43.71 16.16 -30.77
CA GLN A 625 42.74 17.19 -31.16
C GLN A 625 42.72 17.32 -32.69
N GLY A 626 41.54 17.59 -33.28
CA GLY A 626 41.36 17.85 -34.72
C GLY A 626 40.69 16.70 -35.49
N GLN A 627 40.00 16.92 -36.62
CA GLN A 627 39.73 18.18 -37.34
C GLN A 627 38.46 18.06 -38.20
N ALA A 628 37.92 19.21 -38.64
CA ALA A 628 36.62 19.40 -39.28
C ALA A 628 36.47 18.96 -40.75
N GLY A 629 35.20 18.83 -41.17
CA GLY A 629 34.67 18.97 -42.53
C GLY A 629 33.14 19.10 -42.43
N GLN A 630 32.50 20.28 -42.43
CA GLN A 630 32.39 21.38 -43.40
C GLN A 630 31.35 21.14 -44.52
N GLY A 631 30.27 21.94 -44.51
CA GLY A 631 29.23 22.06 -45.55
C GLY A 631 27.79 21.85 -45.01
N GLY A 632 26.83 22.79 -45.10
CA GLY A 632 26.88 24.21 -45.47
C GLY A 632 25.53 24.74 -46.04
N PHE A 633 25.14 25.97 -45.67
CA PHE A 633 24.05 26.81 -46.28
C PHE A 633 22.59 26.32 -46.08
N MET A 634 21.52 27.12 -45.92
CA MET A 634 21.19 28.56 -45.67
C MET A 634 19.91 28.58 -44.78
N GLY A 635 19.42 29.65 -44.13
CA GLY A 635 19.86 31.05 -43.97
C GLY A 635 18.66 31.99 -43.69
N GLY A 636 18.83 32.97 -42.78
CA GLY A 636 17.85 34.05 -42.49
C GLY A 636 16.63 33.64 -41.61
N ALA A 637 16.01 34.52 -40.82
CA ALA A 637 16.35 35.91 -40.48
C ALA A 637 15.75 36.30 -39.11
N ARG A 638 16.43 37.18 -38.36
CA ARG A 638 15.84 38.02 -37.31
C ARG A 638 15.56 39.42 -37.88
N PRO A 639 14.65 40.18 -37.26
CA PRO A 639 15.01 41.56 -36.92
C PRO A 639 14.71 41.92 -35.46
N GLU A 640 15.56 42.79 -34.91
CA GLU A 640 15.35 43.45 -33.62
C GLU A 640 14.43 44.67 -33.77
N GLY A 641 13.78 45.09 -32.68
CA GLY A 641 12.98 46.32 -32.64
C GLY A 641 12.94 46.91 -31.23
N MET A 642 13.48 48.13 -31.06
CA MET A 642 13.60 48.83 -29.78
C MET A 642 12.29 49.46 -29.27
N GLY A 643 12.17 49.54 -27.94
CA GLY A 643 11.93 50.84 -27.27
C GLY A 643 10.57 51.07 -26.60
N GLY A 644 10.58 51.81 -25.48
CA GLY A 644 9.37 52.40 -24.89
C GLY A 644 9.33 52.53 -23.37
N LEU A 645 10.06 53.48 -22.78
CA LEU A 645 9.76 54.00 -21.43
C LEU A 645 8.59 54.99 -21.50
N GLY A 646 7.62 54.91 -20.59
CA GLY A 646 6.52 55.88 -20.50
C GLY A 646 5.70 55.76 -19.22
N GLY A 647 5.93 56.64 -18.25
CA GLY A 647 5.14 56.72 -17.01
C GLY A 647 3.91 57.63 -17.13
N GLY A 648 2.84 57.29 -16.40
CA GLY A 648 1.60 58.07 -16.29
C GLY A 648 1.01 57.98 -14.87
N ARG A 649 0.32 59.03 -14.41
CA ARG A 649 -0.08 59.25 -13.00
C ARG A 649 -1.44 58.62 -12.61
N PHE A 650 -1.54 58.27 -11.33
CA PHE A 650 -2.67 58.36 -10.36
C PHE A 650 -3.88 59.24 -10.76
N PRO A 651 -5.12 58.97 -10.26
CA PRO A 651 -5.47 58.52 -8.90
C PRO A 651 -6.37 57.26 -8.83
N GLY A 652 -6.67 56.64 -7.67
CA GLY A 652 -6.22 56.88 -6.29
C GLY A 652 -7.35 56.58 -5.30
N ASP A 653 -7.18 55.58 -4.43
CA ASP A 653 -8.05 55.29 -3.28
C ASP A 653 -7.22 54.68 -2.14
N THR A 654 -7.62 54.96 -0.89
CA THR A 654 -6.81 54.71 0.32
C THR A 654 -7.49 53.76 1.31
N ALA A 655 -6.91 52.56 1.51
CA ALA A 655 -6.95 51.71 2.71
C ALA A 655 -6.32 50.34 2.34
N ALA A 656 -5.57 49.62 3.18
CA ALA A 656 -5.12 49.86 4.55
C ALA A 656 -3.65 49.41 4.71
N LEU A 657 -2.97 49.90 5.74
CA LEU A 657 -1.66 49.40 6.15
C LEU A 657 -1.85 48.10 6.93
N ASN A 658 -1.27 46.99 6.47
CA ASN A 658 -1.14 45.79 7.30
C ASN A 658 -0.05 46.04 8.36
N GLU A 659 -0.43 45.95 9.62
CA GLU A 659 0.52 45.83 10.72
C GLU A 659 1.23 44.47 10.60
N GLY A 660 2.57 44.49 10.58
CA GLY A 660 3.36 43.28 10.71
C GLY A 660 3.08 42.64 12.07
N SER A 661 2.74 41.36 12.07
CA SER A 661 2.33 40.65 13.29
C SER A 661 3.40 40.77 14.38
N GLU A 662 3.01 41.08 15.62
CA GLU A 662 3.93 41.14 16.76
C GLU A 662 4.75 39.85 16.90
N LYS A 663 4.19 38.71 16.46
CA LYS A 663 4.86 37.40 16.40
C LYS A 663 6.08 37.40 15.47
N GLU A 664 6.01 38.06 14.32
CA GLU A 664 7.14 38.16 13.38
C GLU A 664 8.27 39.02 13.97
N ALA A 665 7.92 40.13 14.63
CA ALA A 665 8.89 40.97 15.34
C ALA A 665 9.59 40.21 16.48
N ILE A 666 8.83 39.41 17.25
CA ILE A 666 9.39 38.55 18.31
C ILE A 666 10.31 37.46 17.73
N MET A 667 9.89 36.77 16.66
CA MET A 667 10.71 35.73 16.01
C MET A 667 11.99 36.31 15.38
N ALA A 668 11.93 37.50 14.79
CA ALA A 668 13.10 38.21 14.30
C ALA A 668 14.07 38.58 15.44
N ALA A 669 13.54 39.03 16.59
CA ALA A 669 14.34 39.37 17.76
C ALA A 669 15.02 38.14 18.38
N ILE A 670 14.32 37.01 18.50
CA ILE A 670 14.87 35.73 18.97
C ILE A 670 15.97 35.24 18.02
N SER A 671 15.72 35.27 16.71
CA SER A 671 16.69 34.87 15.69
C SER A 671 17.97 35.72 15.76
N ALA A 672 17.84 37.04 15.92
CA ALA A 672 18.97 37.95 16.09
C ALA A 672 19.75 37.67 17.39
N ALA A 673 19.08 37.33 18.49
CA ALA A 673 19.72 36.98 19.75
C ALA A 673 20.53 35.67 19.66
N LEU A 674 20.00 34.64 18.98
CA LEU A 674 20.71 33.39 18.71
C LEU A 674 21.93 33.59 17.79
N LEU A 675 21.82 34.48 16.79
CA LEU A 675 22.95 34.88 15.95
C LEU A 675 24.05 35.59 16.76
N LEU A 676 23.68 36.51 17.65
CA LEU A 676 24.64 37.18 18.54
C LEU A 676 25.32 36.22 19.52
N LEU A 677 24.58 35.25 20.09
CA LEU A 677 25.12 34.23 20.98
C LEU A 677 26.08 33.28 20.25
N SER A 678 25.76 32.85 19.04
CA SER A 678 26.65 32.01 18.22
C SER A 678 27.89 32.77 17.74
N CYS A 679 27.79 34.05 17.38
CA CYS A 679 28.96 34.91 17.15
C CYS A 679 29.84 35.04 18.39
N LEU A 680 29.26 35.26 19.59
CA LEU A 680 30.00 35.32 20.85
C LEU A 680 30.70 33.99 21.18
N PHE A 681 30.03 32.86 20.94
CA PHE A 681 30.61 31.53 21.09
C PHE A 681 31.83 31.35 20.18
N ILE A 682 31.73 31.68 18.89
CA ILE A 682 32.84 31.61 17.94
C ILE A 682 34.00 32.50 18.37
N VAL A 683 33.75 33.73 18.81
CA VAL A 683 34.81 34.66 19.28
C VAL A 683 35.52 34.14 20.53
N PHE A 684 34.78 33.57 21.49
CA PHE A 684 35.37 32.97 22.69
C PHE A 684 36.16 31.69 22.39
N TYR A 685 35.70 30.86 21.45
CA TYR A 685 36.33 29.58 21.14
C TYR A 685 37.52 29.70 20.17
N LYS A 686 37.52 30.67 19.24
CA LYS A 686 38.70 30.92 18.36
C LYS A 686 39.94 31.37 19.14
N ARG A 687 39.77 32.00 20.31
CA ARG A 687 40.88 32.35 21.23
C ARG A 687 41.52 31.16 21.97
N ARG A 688 41.12 29.92 21.68
CA ARG A 688 41.75 28.69 22.21
C ARG A 688 42.67 27.96 21.22
N LYS A 689 42.85 28.45 19.98
CA LYS A 689 43.64 27.76 18.94
C LYS A 689 44.59 28.66 18.14
N LEU A 690 45.02 29.78 18.72
CA LEU A 690 46.14 30.64 18.32
C LEU A 690 46.95 31.02 19.56
#